data_AF-A0A7R9TBT1-F1
#
_entry.id   AF-A0A7R9TBT1-F1
#
_cell.length_a   1.000
_cell.length_b   1.000
_cell.length_c   1.000
_cell.angle_alpha   90.00
_cell.angle_beta   90.00
_cell.angle_gamma   90.00
#
_symmetry.space_group_name_H-M   'P 1'
#
loop_
_entity.id
_entity.type
_entity.pdbx_description
1 polymer ?
#
loop_
_entity_poly.entity_id
_entity_poly.type
_entity_poly.pdbx_seq_one_letter_code
_entity_poly.pdbx_strand_id
1 'polypeptide(L)'
;VKVYDVGSQQRVAFVERPRTEAAAVAAAGGPAAAGARPSLQWAPGGTELVIGWSSCVKVCKVRSGGPGPGAAGGAAGVGGGGSPGNALTRASVDVVATLGCDGTLCGVAHMLAPSPTPHADAGARQLVMLVCPGPEAVEGGVQARAHTQQRPELRLVDMSNEELASDALSVRGFDAYYPPDYRLVCAPAREDAYDALSSGEALYYVVSPKDIVLACARDADDHVMWLLSKGRFEEALAECGIAGWAAAGDSQTRRLKASTLDEVGAAYLGHLLAQHEYERAAAMCPALLRGSTEAWERWVFHFAHLRQLPALAPHIPTTAPQLRPTCYEVVLNGLLAADAGKGAHETLLECVRAWPASLYSAPDVTAVAEARLSTLEAEVRAAGGGIDFTDGAASEGAALRPLREAMAELYVIAGAHERALGAFLDAGDGARAVGFVRRRRLWGAARARCAALLKHGGAAAAAILAEHTSEVSTSAVVAAVDAAIARARASDASSTDGEVAQLRGALNKYLDALFERDPTAGAEVHGRQVELYAEFAPDRLMRFLRASPYYPLEDALAVCQRYNLHSEAVYVLGRMGSAEQALQLVLGELRDVPRAVEFCADQADDDLWDELVARALEDPELAGELLEHVGAHLNPLRVLRHLPEGVPIPHLRDRLARIVSDFRTQSSLREGCNAILKADCAQAADARLASGRRALRVPVVLDSSVLASNDPMNTPVPRRGKRGIQGSGRCCLCLEPIIGTGGEAGRKGFVAFYCGHTYHTSCLEMAERDENVGAGAGAGEEGAGAQVPWR
;
A
#
# COMPACT_ATOMS: atom_id res chain seq x y z
N VAL A 1 -1.26 3.45 84.00
CA VAL A 1 0.01 2.88 83.47
C VAL A 1 1.18 3.53 84.19
N LYS A 2 2.14 2.76 84.71
CA LYS A 2 3.37 3.29 85.33
C LYS A 2 4.49 3.21 84.29
N VAL A 3 5.15 4.32 84.00
CA VAL A 3 6.28 4.39 83.06
C VAL A 3 7.57 4.47 83.86
N TYR A 4 8.51 3.56 83.57
CA TYR A 4 9.81 3.48 84.22
C TYR A 4 10.91 3.73 83.20
N ASP A 5 11.97 4.39 83.64
CA ASP A 5 13.22 4.45 82.90
C ASP A 5 14.00 3.16 83.19
N VAL A 6 14.34 2.41 82.15
CA VAL A 6 15.02 1.11 82.25
C VAL A 6 16.44 1.27 82.82
N GLY A 7 17.12 2.39 82.50
CA GLY A 7 18.50 2.63 82.94
C GLY A 7 18.60 2.93 84.44
N SER A 8 17.70 3.77 84.95
CA SER A 8 17.68 4.14 86.39
C SER A 8 16.76 3.27 87.26
N GLN A 9 15.93 2.42 86.65
CA GLN A 9 14.80 1.72 87.27
C GLN A 9 13.83 2.62 88.07
N GLN A 10 13.90 3.94 87.86
CA GLN A 10 13.04 4.90 88.54
C GLN A 10 11.75 5.11 87.78
N ARG A 11 10.67 5.35 88.53
CA ARG A 11 9.37 5.71 87.94
C ARG A 11 9.43 7.14 87.41
N VAL A 12 9.29 7.29 86.11
CA VAL A 12 9.31 8.57 85.39
C VAL A 12 7.95 9.26 85.48
N ALA A 13 6.87 8.51 85.21
CA ALA A 13 5.52 9.05 85.19
C ALA A 13 4.45 8.01 85.56
N PHE A 14 3.27 8.49 85.92
CA PHE A 14 2.07 7.68 86.11
C PHE A 14 0.94 8.28 85.29
N VAL A 15 0.49 7.55 84.26
CA VAL A 15 -0.65 7.96 83.43
C VAL A 15 -1.91 7.33 84.02
N GLU A 16 -2.81 8.19 84.51
CA GLU A 16 -4.05 7.78 85.15
C GLU A 16 -5.05 7.17 84.16
N ARG A 17 -5.82 6.21 84.66
CA ARG A 17 -6.96 5.60 83.94
C ARG A 17 -8.09 6.63 83.78
N PRO A 18 -8.83 6.65 82.67
CA PRO A 18 -9.99 7.54 82.49
C PRO A 18 -11.03 7.34 83.59
N ARG A 19 -11.66 8.43 84.04
CA ARG A 19 -12.63 8.42 85.15
C ARG A 19 -13.91 7.64 84.81
N THR A 20 -14.32 7.65 83.55
CA THR A 20 -15.47 6.91 83.00
C THR A 20 -15.32 5.40 83.23
N GLU A 21 -14.13 4.85 83.00
CA GLU A 21 -13.83 3.45 83.26
C GLU A 21 -13.60 3.14 84.74
N ALA A 22 -12.97 4.05 85.47
CA ALA A 22 -12.81 3.89 86.92
C ALA A 22 -14.17 3.77 87.61
N ALA A 23 -15.17 4.52 87.14
CA ALA A 23 -16.56 4.43 87.59
C ALA A 23 -17.26 3.15 87.11
N ALA A 24 -17.08 2.74 85.84
CA ALA A 24 -17.66 1.50 85.31
C ALA A 24 -17.13 0.24 86.01
N VAL A 25 -15.83 0.20 86.32
CA VAL A 25 -15.19 -0.90 87.06
C VAL A 25 -15.64 -0.92 88.52
N ALA A 26 -15.86 0.24 89.14
CA ALA A 26 -16.42 0.32 90.49
C ALA A 26 -17.89 -0.13 90.54
N ALA A 27 -18.68 0.14 89.48
CA ALA A 27 -20.09 -0.23 89.40
C ALA A 27 -20.35 -1.69 88.99
N ALA A 28 -19.47 -2.31 88.19
CA ALA A 28 -19.72 -3.61 87.58
C ALA A 28 -19.39 -4.84 88.46
N GLY A 29 -18.70 -4.67 89.59
CA GLY A 29 -18.56 -5.67 90.67
C GLY A 29 -18.08 -7.10 90.30
N GLY A 30 -17.66 -7.35 89.06
CA GLY A 30 -17.39 -8.69 88.53
C GLY A 30 -16.19 -8.74 87.58
N PRO A 31 -15.63 -9.95 87.33
CA PRO A 31 -14.35 -10.15 86.65
C PRO A 31 -14.31 -9.67 85.19
N ALA A 32 -15.46 -9.43 84.55
CA ALA A 32 -15.54 -8.92 83.19
C ALA A 32 -15.12 -7.44 83.05
N ALA A 33 -15.32 -6.60 84.06
CA ALA A 33 -14.89 -5.20 84.03
C ALA A 33 -13.43 -5.02 84.51
N ALA A 34 -12.91 -5.98 85.27
CA ALA A 34 -11.54 -5.99 85.77
C ALA A 34 -10.48 -6.39 84.71
N GLY A 35 -10.91 -6.86 83.53
CA GLY A 35 -10.06 -7.52 82.54
C GLY A 35 -9.53 -6.66 81.38
N ALA A 36 -10.00 -5.43 81.19
CA ALA A 36 -9.53 -4.59 80.08
C ALA A 36 -8.11 -4.07 80.37
N ARG A 37 -7.11 -4.90 80.07
CA ARG A 37 -5.71 -4.50 80.10
C ARG A 37 -5.51 -3.39 79.07
N PRO A 38 -4.85 -2.28 79.41
CA PRO A 38 -4.59 -1.25 78.43
C PRO A 38 -3.71 -1.81 77.32
N SER A 39 -4.05 -1.51 76.07
CA SER A 39 -3.18 -1.75 74.92
C SER A 39 -2.09 -0.69 74.91
N LEU A 40 -0.83 -1.12 74.78
CA LEU A 40 0.34 -0.24 74.85
C LEU A 40 1.18 -0.44 73.60
N GLN A 41 1.48 0.65 72.90
CA GLN A 41 2.40 0.64 71.77
C GLN A 41 3.29 1.87 71.80
N TRP A 42 4.60 1.63 71.66
CA TRP A 42 5.58 2.69 71.45
C TRP A 42 5.65 3.04 69.95
N ALA A 43 5.84 4.32 69.65
CA ALA A 43 6.24 4.76 68.33
C ALA A 43 7.65 4.23 68.00
N PRO A 44 7.99 3.99 66.70
CA PRO A 44 9.30 3.46 66.31
C PRO A 44 10.49 4.30 66.78
N GLY A 45 10.30 5.61 66.95
CA GLY A 45 11.32 6.54 67.45
C GLY A 45 11.45 6.60 68.98
N GLY A 46 10.67 5.83 69.75
CA GLY A 46 10.74 5.76 71.21
C GLY A 46 10.32 7.02 71.98
N THR A 47 9.95 8.10 71.28
CA THR A 47 9.57 9.38 71.89
C THR A 47 8.08 9.49 72.22
N GLU A 48 7.25 8.58 71.72
CA GLU A 48 5.79 8.60 71.89
C GLU A 48 5.27 7.23 72.29
N LEU A 49 4.37 7.22 73.27
CA LEU A 49 3.70 6.05 73.82
C LEU A 49 2.19 6.24 73.70
N VAL A 50 1.54 5.35 72.96
CA VAL A 50 0.09 5.31 72.85
C VAL A 50 -0.46 4.28 73.84
N ILE A 51 -1.44 4.73 74.63
CA ILE A 51 -2.10 3.96 75.66
C ILE A 51 -3.57 3.89 75.33
N GLY A 52 -4.03 2.74 74.85
CA GLY A 52 -5.43 2.45 74.62
C GLY A 52 -6.09 1.92 75.88
N TRP A 53 -7.09 2.64 76.36
CA TRP A 53 -8.06 2.18 77.37
C TRP A 53 -9.35 1.78 76.65
N SER A 54 -10.25 1.03 77.31
CA SER A 54 -11.48 0.54 76.69
C SER A 54 -12.36 1.62 76.04
N SER A 55 -12.32 2.87 76.51
CA SER A 55 -13.16 3.99 76.06
C SER A 55 -12.39 5.16 75.46
N CYS A 56 -11.06 5.19 75.57
CA CYS A 56 -10.25 6.27 74.99
C CYS A 56 -8.79 5.88 74.80
N VAL A 57 -8.13 6.56 73.88
CA VAL A 57 -6.70 6.45 73.62
C VAL A 57 -5.98 7.71 74.12
N LYS A 58 -4.93 7.54 74.92
CA LYS A 58 -4.05 8.63 75.36
C LYS A 58 -2.71 8.55 74.65
N VAL A 59 -2.33 9.61 73.95
CA VAL A 59 -1.03 9.73 73.29
C VAL A 59 -0.09 10.51 74.20
N CYS A 60 1.01 9.88 74.63
CA CYS A 60 1.95 10.44 75.59
C CYS A 60 3.30 10.69 74.91
N LYS A 61 3.86 11.89 75.03
CA LYS A 61 5.20 12.22 74.54
C LYS A 61 6.20 12.16 75.69
N VAL A 62 7.27 11.40 75.50
CA VAL A 62 8.34 11.21 76.46
C VAL A 62 9.50 12.12 76.08
N ARG A 63 9.88 13.04 76.97
CA ARG A 63 11.03 13.93 76.80
C ARG A 63 12.15 13.49 77.73
N SER A 64 13.34 13.23 77.20
CA SER A 64 14.55 13.13 78.01
C SER A 64 15.05 14.55 78.32
N GLY A 65 15.26 14.87 79.59
CA GLY A 65 15.67 16.22 80.00
C GLY A 65 17.09 16.56 79.52
N GLY A 66 17.22 17.52 78.61
CA GLY A 66 18.46 18.30 78.42
C GLY A 66 18.51 19.48 79.41
N PRO A 67 19.68 20.05 79.71
CA PRO A 67 19.81 21.16 80.66
C PRO A 67 19.05 22.39 80.13
N GLY A 68 18.05 22.86 80.89
CA GLY A 68 17.19 23.97 80.47
C GLY A 68 17.92 25.32 80.43
N PRO A 69 17.54 26.24 79.52
CA PRO A 69 18.06 27.61 79.52
C PRO A 69 17.25 28.49 80.48
N GLY A 70 17.93 29.27 81.32
CA GLY A 70 17.36 30.47 81.93
C GLY A 70 16.96 30.39 83.41
N ALA A 71 17.91 30.72 84.29
CA ALA A 71 17.64 31.44 85.53
C ALA A 71 18.78 32.43 85.78
N ALA A 72 18.72 33.58 85.10
CA ALA A 72 19.55 34.74 85.35
C ALA A 72 18.67 35.87 85.93
N GLY A 73 19.14 36.49 87.02
CA GLY A 73 18.52 37.61 87.76
C GLY A 73 18.17 37.20 89.20
N GLY A 74 19.04 37.40 90.21
CA GLY A 74 19.34 38.66 90.92
C GLY A 74 18.34 38.84 92.09
N ALA A 75 18.66 39.03 93.37
CA ALA A 75 19.89 39.39 94.08
C ALA A 75 19.78 39.02 95.59
N ALA A 76 20.96 38.97 96.24
CA ALA A 76 21.30 39.23 97.66
C ALA A 76 20.58 38.46 98.81
N GLY A 77 21.38 37.64 99.51
CA GLY A 77 21.08 37.13 100.86
C GLY A 77 22.17 36.15 101.33
N VAL A 78 22.82 36.46 102.45
CA VAL A 78 24.07 35.86 102.95
C VAL A 78 23.89 34.47 103.57
N GLY A 79 24.83 33.56 103.32
CA GLY A 79 25.33 32.59 104.31
C GLY A 79 24.95 31.11 104.13
N GLY A 80 25.97 30.25 104.06
CA GLY A 80 25.87 28.83 104.45
C GLY A 80 26.09 27.83 103.32
N GLY A 81 27.29 27.24 103.26
CA GLY A 81 27.69 26.26 102.25
C GLY A 81 26.95 24.92 102.31
N GLY A 82 26.72 24.36 101.12
CA GLY A 82 26.30 22.98 100.88
C GLY A 82 26.61 22.60 99.44
N SER A 83 27.34 21.49 99.25
CA SER A 83 27.81 20.93 97.97
C SER A 83 26.74 20.81 96.86
N PRO A 84 27.13 20.86 95.57
CA PRO A 84 26.20 20.65 94.47
C PRO A 84 25.79 19.17 94.41
N GLY A 85 24.54 18.87 94.76
CA GLY A 85 23.92 17.56 94.54
C GLY A 85 23.53 17.39 93.07
N ASN A 86 23.86 16.21 92.51
CA ASN A 86 23.49 15.71 91.19
C ASN A 86 22.12 16.21 90.70
N ALA A 87 22.12 17.05 89.65
CA ALA A 87 20.94 17.30 88.85
C ALA A 87 20.61 16.03 88.04
N LEU A 88 19.75 15.18 88.60
CA LEU A 88 19.13 14.08 87.87
C LEU A 88 18.33 14.67 86.70
N THR A 89 18.77 14.42 85.47
CA THR A 89 18.02 14.67 84.24
C THR A 89 16.74 13.84 84.26
N ARG A 90 15.67 14.39 84.84
CA ARG A 90 14.40 13.68 84.98
C ARG A 90 13.70 13.70 83.62
N ALA A 91 13.54 12.53 83.00
CA ALA A 91 12.63 12.40 81.87
C ALA A 91 11.20 12.81 82.31
N SER A 92 10.44 13.44 81.44
CA SER A 92 9.03 13.78 81.69
C SER A 92 8.14 13.12 80.64
N VAL A 93 6.91 12.79 81.02
CA VAL A 93 5.89 12.25 80.12
C VAL A 93 4.69 13.18 80.13
N ASP A 94 4.39 13.78 78.99
CA ASP A 94 3.26 14.69 78.82
C ASP A 94 2.18 14.00 77.97
N VAL A 95 0.91 14.07 78.40
CA VAL A 95 -0.21 13.61 77.58
C VAL A 95 -0.51 14.69 76.54
N VAL A 96 -0.32 14.38 75.26
CA VAL A 96 -0.46 15.32 74.14
C VAL A 96 -1.88 15.31 73.58
N ALA A 97 -2.53 14.14 73.56
CA ALA A 97 -3.90 13.99 73.08
C ALA A 97 -4.65 12.91 73.87
N THR A 98 -5.97 13.08 73.99
CA THR A 98 -6.90 12.06 74.47
C THR A 98 -8.03 11.93 73.46
N LEU A 99 -8.13 10.78 72.81
CA LEU A 99 -9.04 10.46 71.71
C LEU A 99 -10.15 9.55 72.23
N GLY A 100 -11.42 9.91 72.04
CA GLY A 100 -12.56 9.12 72.51
C GLY A 100 -12.89 7.99 71.54
N CYS A 101 -13.33 6.84 72.07
CA CYS A 101 -13.73 5.69 71.24
C CYS A 101 -15.19 5.34 71.45
N ASP A 102 -15.97 5.28 70.37
CA ASP A 102 -17.37 4.86 70.36
C ASP A 102 -17.44 3.33 70.27
N GLY A 103 -17.21 2.65 71.40
CA GLY A 103 -17.16 1.20 71.50
C GLY A 103 -16.14 0.72 72.54
N THR A 104 -15.85 -0.58 72.55
CA THR A 104 -14.78 -1.13 73.39
C THR A 104 -13.50 -1.27 72.56
N LEU A 105 -12.46 -0.54 72.93
CA LEU A 105 -11.14 -0.64 72.29
C LEU A 105 -10.44 -1.96 72.69
N CYS A 106 -10.10 -2.76 71.69
CA CYS A 106 -9.41 -4.05 71.82
C CYS A 106 -7.90 -3.93 71.54
N GLY A 107 -7.49 -2.93 70.75
CA GLY A 107 -6.09 -2.70 70.41
C GLY A 107 -5.86 -1.35 69.73
N VAL A 108 -4.65 -0.81 69.88
CA VAL A 108 -4.26 0.44 69.23
C VAL A 108 -2.82 0.34 68.72
N ALA A 109 -2.59 0.90 67.55
CA ALA A 109 -1.29 0.98 66.93
C ALA A 109 -1.04 2.32 66.23
N HIS A 110 0.23 2.71 66.11
CA HIS A 110 0.60 3.83 65.23
C HIS A 110 0.51 3.39 63.77
N MET A 111 -0.01 4.28 62.91
CA MET A 111 0.11 4.11 61.46
C MET A 111 1.56 4.43 61.04
N LEU A 112 2.30 3.41 60.63
CA LEU A 112 3.68 3.54 60.16
C LEU A 112 3.67 3.71 58.62
N ALA A 113 3.57 4.94 58.15
CA ALA A 113 3.47 5.29 56.73
C ALA A 113 4.82 5.14 55.99
N PRO A 114 4.79 4.89 54.66
CA PRO A 114 4.81 6.03 53.76
C PRO A 114 3.65 5.94 52.76
N SER A 115 2.46 6.39 53.16
CA SER A 115 1.34 6.54 52.24
C SER A 115 1.39 7.95 51.63
N PRO A 116 1.54 8.09 50.30
CA PRO A 116 1.26 9.33 49.60
C PRO A 116 -0.22 9.33 49.23
N THR A 117 -1.09 9.76 50.14
CA THR A 117 -2.39 10.27 49.72
C THR A 117 -2.21 11.74 49.33
N PRO A 118 -2.77 12.21 48.21
CA PRO A 118 -2.62 13.59 47.76
C PRO A 118 -3.28 14.64 48.67
N HIS A 119 -3.94 14.19 49.76
CA HIS A 119 -4.65 15.04 50.71
C HIS A 119 -4.13 14.89 52.15
N ALA A 120 -3.14 14.04 52.42
CA ALA A 120 -2.52 13.99 53.75
C ALA A 120 -1.26 14.85 53.75
N ASP A 121 -1.30 15.94 54.50
CA ASP A 121 -0.11 16.67 54.89
C ASP A 121 0.96 15.67 55.34
N ALA A 122 2.17 15.78 54.80
CA ALA A 122 3.30 14.86 55.02
C ALA A 122 3.78 14.76 56.49
N GLY A 123 3.00 15.24 57.47
CA GLY A 123 3.19 15.13 58.91
C GLY A 123 1.94 14.72 59.70
N ALA A 124 0.83 14.34 59.06
CA ALA A 124 -0.39 13.92 59.75
C ALA A 124 -0.20 12.56 60.43
N ARG A 125 -0.17 12.55 61.77
CA ARG A 125 -0.03 11.34 62.58
C ARG A 125 -1.39 10.64 62.66
N GLN A 126 -1.43 9.35 62.36
CA GLN A 126 -2.65 8.54 62.36
C GLN A 126 -2.51 7.32 63.28
N LEU A 127 -3.63 6.84 63.82
CA LEU A 127 -3.71 5.67 64.68
C LEU A 127 -4.66 4.63 64.09
N VAL A 128 -4.27 3.37 64.18
CA VAL A 128 -5.09 2.21 63.85
C VAL A 128 -5.70 1.69 65.15
N MET A 129 -7.02 1.66 65.23
CA MET A 129 -7.79 1.22 66.39
C MET A 129 -8.61 -0.01 66.04
N LEU A 130 -8.50 -1.06 66.84
CA LEU A 130 -9.40 -2.21 66.77
C LEU A 130 -10.50 -2.02 67.81
N VAL A 131 -11.74 -1.87 67.36
CA VAL A 131 -12.89 -1.52 68.19
C VAL A 131 -13.98 -2.57 68.04
N CYS A 132 -14.51 -3.07 69.14
CA CYS A 132 -15.79 -3.79 69.14
C CYS A 132 -16.90 -2.75 69.39
N PRO A 133 -17.73 -2.44 68.39
CA PRO A 133 -18.80 -1.46 68.56
C PRO A 133 -19.79 -1.92 69.64
N GLY A 134 -20.33 -0.93 70.38
CA GLY A 134 -21.36 -1.17 71.40
C GLY A 134 -22.71 -1.48 70.76
N PRO A 135 -23.68 -2.04 71.51
CA PRO A 135 -25.02 -2.24 70.98
C PRO A 135 -25.61 -0.89 70.53
N GLU A 136 -25.97 -0.77 69.25
CA GLU A 136 -26.66 0.41 68.75
C GLU A 136 -27.95 0.62 69.56
N ALA A 137 -28.13 1.84 70.07
CA ALA A 137 -29.39 2.22 70.69
C ALA A 137 -30.44 2.32 69.59
N VAL A 138 -31.23 1.26 69.40
CA VAL A 138 -32.41 1.30 68.55
C VAL A 138 -33.38 2.32 69.16
N GLU A 139 -33.62 3.43 68.46
CA GLU A 139 -34.70 4.36 68.80
C GLU A 139 -36.04 3.64 68.62
N GLY A 140 -36.53 3.04 69.70
CA GLY A 140 -37.85 2.42 69.73
C GLY A 140 -37.94 1.19 70.61
N GLY A 141 -38.35 1.40 71.86
CA GLY A 141 -39.22 0.48 72.60
C GLY A 141 -38.68 -0.91 73.00
N VAL A 142 -38.27 -1.00 74.27
CA VAL A 142 -38.55 -2.12 75.21
C VAL A 142 -37.93 -3.52 74.90
N GLN A 143 -37.09 -3.96 75.85
CA GLN A 143 -36.49 -5.29 76.06
C GLN A 143 -35.17 -5.62 75.32
N ALA A 144 -34.09 -4.95 75.73
CA ALA A 144 -32.71 -5.40 75.48
C ALA A 144 -32.35 -6.62 76.36
N ARG A 145 -32.52 -7.83 75.83
CA ARG A 145 -31.86 -9.05 76.32
C ARG A 145 -31.51 -10.00 75.17
N ALA A 146 -30.47 -9.65 74.43
CA ALA A 146 -29.52 -10.56 73.83
C ALA A 146 -28.26 -9.75 73.51
N HIS A 147 -27.10 -10.14 74.04
CA HIS A 147 -25.82 -9.56 73.64
C HIS A 147 -25.52 -10.00 72.21
N THR A 148 -26.05 -9.30 71.20
CA THR A 148 -25.57 -9.48 69.83
C THR A 148 -24.20 -8.81 69.73
N GLN A 149 -23.15 -9.60 69.94
CA GLN A 149 -21.79 -9.16 69.66
C GLN A 149 -21.70 -8.78 68.18
N GLN A 150 -21.36 -7.53 67.93
CA GLN A 150 -21.13 -7.02 66.58
C GLN A 150 -19.72 -7.39 66.12
N ARG A 151 -19.52 -7.36 64.80
CA ARG A 151 -18.22 -7.65 64.21
C ARG A 151 -17.19 -6.62 64.70
N PRO A 152 -15.96 -7.05 65.05
CA PRO A 152 -14.90 -6.11 65.39
C PRO A 152 -14.56 -5.27 64.15
N GLU A 153 -14.35 -3.97 64.35
CA GLU A 153 -14.03 -3.01 63.32
C GLU A 153 -12.60 -2.51 63.46
N LEU A 154 -11.90 -2.38 62.34
CA LEU A 154 -10.60 -1.74 62.25
C LEU A 154 -10.80 -0.30 61.76
N ARG A 155 -10.52 0.67 62.63
CA ARG A 155 -10.68 2.10 62.37
C ARG A 155 -9.35 2.80 62.24
N LEU A 156 -9.24 3.71 61.28
CA LEU A 156 -8.13 4.63 61.10
C LEU A 156 -8.59 6.01 61.56
N VAL A 157 -7.90 6.59 62.54
CA VAL A 157 -8.28 7.86 63.18
C VAL A 157 -7.09 8.81 63.18
N ASP A 158 -7.35 10.10 62.99
CA ASP A 158 -6.33 11.14 63.09
C ASP A 158 -6.09 11.62 64.55
N MET A 159 -5.23 12.62 64.74
CA MET A 159 -5.01 13.22 66.07
C MET A 159 -6.15 14.14 66.55
N SER A 160 -7.10 14.48 65.68
CA SER A 160 -8.33 15.23 65.98
C SER A 160 -9.44 14.36 66.58
N ASN A 161 -9.27 13.04 66.52
CA ASN A 161 -10.32 12.03 66.75
C ASN A 161 -11.35 11.93 65.60
N GLU A 162 -10.97 12.33 64.38
CA GLU A 162 -11.77 12.16 63.16
C GLU A 162 -11.51 10.79 62.54
N GLU A 163 -12.58 10.05 62.24
CA GLU A 163 -12.51 8.73 61.63
C GLU A 163 -12.25 8.86 60.11
N LEU A 164 -11.05 8.44 59.68
CA LEU A 164 -10.63 8.49 58.28
C LEU A 164 -11.09 7.27 57.49
N ALA A 165 -11.16 6.11 58.14
CA ALA A 165 -11.66 4.86 57.54
C ALA A 165 -12.12 3.88 58.63
N SER A 166 -13.10 3.04 58.31
CA SER A 166 -13.55 1.93 59.14
C SER A 166 -13.86 0.70 58.28
N ASP A 167 -13.47 -0.47 58.76
CA ASP A 167 -13.73 -1.76 58.10
C ASP A 167 -14.16 -2.83 59.11
N ALA A 168 -15.29 -3.49 58.83
CA ALA A 168 -15.85 -4.53 59.69
C ALA A 168 -15.23 -5.90 59.37
N LEU A 169 -14.49 -6.46 60.30
CA LEU A 169 -13.70 -7.67 60.08
C LEU A 169 -14.59 -8.93 60.04
N SER A 170 -14.36 -9.79 59.05
CA SER A 170 -15.08 -11.06 58.82
C SER A 170 -14.49 -12.23 59.60
N VAL A 171 -14.27 -12.06 60.92
CA VAL A 171 -13.69 -13.09 61.80
C VAL A 171 -14.67 -14.24 62.06
N ARG A 172 -14.23 -15.50 61.99
CA ARG A 172 -15.08 -16.68 62.23
C ARG A 172 -15.40 -16.85 63.72
N GLY A 173 -16.70 -16.89 64.04
CA GLY A 173 -17.17 -17.04 65.41
C GLY A 173 -17.15 -15.74 66.23
N PHE A 174 -17.20 -14.58 65.56
CA PHE A 174 -17.19 -13.27 66.20
C PHE A 174 -18.33 -13.06 67.22
N ASP A 175 -19.42 -13.80 67.06
CA ASP A 175 -20.60 -13.84 67.92
C ASP A 175 -20.34 -14.46 69.31
N ALA A 176 -19.22 -15.18 69.47
CA ALA A 176 -18.84 -15.87 70.70
C ALA A 176 -17.60 -15.24 71.39
N TYR A 177 -17.02 -14.17 70.85
CA TYR A 177 -15.76 -13.57 71.32
C TYR A 177 -15.94 -12.19 71.95
N TYR A 178 -15.41 -12.01 73.15
CA TYR A 178 -15.44 -10.74 73.85
C TYR A 178 -14.29 -9.82 73.41
N PRO A 179 -14.39 -8.49 73.65
CA PRO A 179 -13.31 -7.54 73.36
C PRO A 179 -11.87 -7.96 73.76
N PRO A 180 -11.61 -8.57 74.94
CA PRO A 180 -10.26 -9.04 75.29
C PRO A 180 -9.74 -10.23 74.47
N ASP A 181 -10.59 -10.93 73.72
CA ASP A 181 -10.20 -12.06 72.87
C ASP A 181 -9.55 -11.59 71.56
N TYR A 182 -9.71 -10.31 71.23
CA TYR A 182 -9.10 -9.68 70.06
C TYR A 182 -7.82 -8.92 70.45
N ARG A 183 -6.79 -9.02 69.61
CA ARG A 183 -5.54 -8.27 69.79
C ARG A 183 -5.04 -7.71 68.48
N LEU A 184 -4.73 -6.41 68.47
CA LEU A 184 -4.01 -5.76 67.38
C LEU A 184 -2.50 -5.84 67.64
N VAL A 185 -1.75 -6.32 66.66
CA VAL A 185 -0.28 -6.40 66.68
C VAL A 185 0.26 -5.70 65.44
N CYS A 186 1.10 -4.69 65.63
CA CYS A 186 1.80 -4.03 64.55
C CYS A 186 3.20 -4.63 64.40
N ALA A 187 3.55 -5.10 63.20
CA ALA A 187 4.90 -5.52 62.85
C ALA A 187 5.57 -4.42 62.02
N PRO A 188 6.66 -3.79 62.49
CA PRO A 188 7.39 -2.81 61.69
C PRO A 188 8.03 -3.50 60.47
N ALA A 189 8.10 -2.78 59.35
CA ALA A 189 8.76 -3.25 58.14
C ALA A 189 10.21 -3.65 58.46
N ARG A 190 10.58 -4.90 58.16
CA ARG A 190 11.94 -5.41 58.27
C ARG A 190 12.60 -5.34 56.90
N GLU A 191 13.80 -4.76 56.82
CA GLU A 191 14.60 -4.69 55.59
C GLU A 191 15.00 -6.08 55.04
N ASP A 192 15.00 -7.12 55.89
CA ASP A 192 15.54 -8.46 55.55
C ASP A 192 14.48 -9.54 55.23
N ALA A 193 13.21 -9.17 55.05
CA ALA A 193 12.14 -10.15 54.81
C ALA A 193 12.17 -10.69 53.37
N TYR A 194 12.63 -11.92 53.19
CA TYR A 194 12.74 -12.64 51.91
C TYR A 194 11.40 -13.04 51.24
N ASP A 195 10.26 -12.47 51.65
CA ASP A 195 8.92 -12.96 51.31
C ASP A 195 8.05 -11.94 50.56
N ALA A 196 7.09 -12.46 49.78
CA ALA A 196 6.33 -11.80 48.72
C ALA A 196 5.43 -10.60 49.12
N LEU A 197 5.51 -10.10 50.36
CA LEU A 197 4.82 -8.90 50.87
C LEU A 197 5.73 -7.65 50.82
N SER A 198 6.65 -7.60 49.86
CA SER A 198 7.74 -6.61 49.73
C SER A 198 7.32 -5.17 49.37
N SER A 199 6.22 -4.64 49.92
CA SER A 199 5.89 -3.21 49.79
C SER A 199 6.70 -2.31 50.73
N GLY A 200 7.48 -2.88 51.66
CA GLY A 200 8.20 -2.10 52.68
C GLY A 200 7.27 -1.43 53.70
N GLU A 201 6.00 -1.81 53.73
CA GLU A 201 4.96 -1.22 54.59
C GLU A 201 4.82 -2.01 55.89
N ALA A 202 4.30 -1.34 56.93
CA ALA A 202 4.00 -2.00 58.19
C ALA A 202 2.73 -2.85 58.09
N LEU A 203 2.80 -4.06 58.65
CA LEU A 203 1.72 -5.03 58.65
C LEU A 203 0.97 -4.99 59.99
N TYR A 204 -0.35 -5.02 59.95
CA TYR A 204 -1.21 -5.06 61.15
C TYR A 204 -1.90 -6.41 61.23
N TYR A 205 -1.62 -7.17 62.28
CA TYR A 205 -2.26 -8.46 62.54
C TYR A 205 -3.36 -8.27 63.58
N VAL A 206 -4.59 -8.63 63.21
CA VAL A 206 -5.71 -8.77 64.15
C VAL A 206 -5.83 -10.24 64.51
N VAL A 207 -5.49 -10.57 65.75
CA VAL A 207 -5.51 -11.93 66.28
C VAL A 207 -6.80 -12.14 67.04
N SER A 208 -7.52 -13.20 66.70
CA SER A 208 -8.65 -13.75 67.43
C SER A 208 -8.35 -15.20 67.85
N PRO A 209 -9.17 -15.85 68.70
CA PRO A 209 -8.90 -17.21 69.17
C PRO A 209 -8.80 -18.27 68.07
N LYS A 210 -9.43 -18.05 66.91
CA LYS A 210 -9.45 -19.01 65.79
C LYS A 210 -8.85 -18.48 64.48
N ASP A 211 -8.76 -17.17 64.32
CA ASP A 211 -8.31 -16.53 63.08
C ASP A 211 -7.26 -15.46 63.35
N ILE A 212 -6.31 -15.33 62.43
CA ILE A 212 -5.40 -14.20 62.33
C ILE A 212 -5.72 -13.49 61.02
N VAL A 213 -6.17 -12.24 61.11
CA VAL A 213 -6.46 -11.38 59.97
C VAL A 213 -5.28 -10.45 59.75
N LEU A 214 -4.71 -10.48 58.56
CA LEU A 214 -3.71 -9.51 58.13
C LEU A 214 -4.43 -8.30 57.54
N ALA A 215 -4.26 -7.14 58.15
CA ALA A 215 -4.73 -5.86 57.66
C ALA A 215 -3.54 -5.10 57.04
N CYS A 216 -3.69 -4.76 55.76
CA CYS A 216 -2.75 -3.96 54.99
C CYS A 216 -3.40 -2.62 54.62
N ALA A 217 -2.59 -1.62 54.28
CA ALA A 217 -3.12 -0.42 53.63
C ALA A 217 -3.74 -0.82 52.28
N ARG A 218 -4.85 -0.17 51.89
CA ARG A 218 -5.47 -0.40 50.58
C ARG A 218 -4.45 -0.09 49.49
N ASP A 219 -4.18 -1.08 48.65
CA ASP A 219 -3.31 -0.88 47.50
C ASP A 219 -4.10 -0.23 46.34
N ALA A 220 -3.40 0.08 45.25
CA ALA A 220 -4.05 0.66 44.06
C ALA A 220 -5.02 -0.33 43.41
N ASP A 221 -4.75 -1.64 43.52
CA ASP A 221 -5.61 -2.70 43.00
C ASP A 221 -6.96 -2.72 43.75
N ASP A 222 -6.93 -2.60 45.08
CA ASP A 222 -8.12 -2.52 45.94
C ASP A 222 -8.99 -1.31 45.59
N HIS A 223 -8.37 -0.16 45.31
CA HIS A 223 -9.10 1.04 44.90
C HIS A 223 -9.82 0.84 43.56
N VAL A 224 -9.13 0.25 42.58
CA VAL A 224 -9.69 -0.05 41.26
C VAL A 224 -10.82 -1.07 41.36
N MET A 225 -10.66 -2.14 42.15
CA MET A 225 -11.71 -3.12 42.40
C MET A 225 -12.92 -2.51 43.12
N TRP A 226 -12.69 -1.58 44.03
CA TRP A 226 -13.78 -0.83 44.67
C TRP A 226 -14.55 0.02 43.66
N LEU A 227 -13.87 0.72 42.74
CA LEU A 227 -14.52 1.48 41.67
C LEU A 227 -15.37 0.58 40.76
N LEU A 228 -14.88 -0.61 40.42
CA LEU A 228 -15.65 -1.62 39.67
C LEU A 228 -16.92 -2.04 40.43
N SER A 229 -16.83 -2.29 41.75
CA SER A 229 -17.99 -2.67 42.57
C SER A 229 -19.10 -1.62 42.59
N LYS A 230 -18.75 -0.35 42.34
CA LYS A 230 -19.67 0.79 42.27
C LYS A 230 -20.15 1.09 40.85
N GLY A 231 -19.73 0.32 39.85
CA GLY A 231 -20.06 0.56 38.44
C GLY A 231 -19.39 1.79 37.84
N ARG A 232 -18.36 2.35 38.49
CA ARG A 232 -17.60 3.52 38.01
C ARG A 232 -16.44 3.06 37.13
N PHE A 233 -16.76 2.46 35.98
CA PHE A 233 -15.78 1.81 35.11
C PHE A 233 -14.79 2.80 34.46
N GLU A 234 -15.26 3.98 34.09
CA GLU A 234 -14.46 5.03 33.45
C GLU A 234 -13.34 5.56 34.36
N GLU A 235 -13.66 5.80 35.63
CA GLU A 235 -12.68 6.21 36.64
C GLU A 235 -11.70 5.08 36.98
N ALA A 236 -12.18 3.82 37.00
CA ALA A 236 -11.31 2.67 37.17
C ALA A 236 -10.25 2.58 36.06
N LEU A 237 -10.64 2.86 34.80
CA LEU A 237 -9.73 2.89 33.65
C LEU A 237 -8.73 4.06 33.70
N ALA A 238 -9.15 5.21 34.22
CA ALA A 238 -8.29 6.37 34.47
C ALA A 238 -7.14 6.02 35.42
N GLU A 239 -7.49 5.40 36.56
CA GLU A 239 -6.54 4.93 37.58
C GLU A 239 -5.60 3.83 37.05
N CYS A 240 -6.06 3.04 36.07
CA CYS A 240 -5.24 2.04 35.40
C CYS A 240 -4.23 2.63 34.40
N GLY A 241 -4.30 3.93 34.11
CA GLY A 241 -3.39 4.61 33.18
C GLY A 241 -3.48 4.09 31.74
N ILE A 242 -4.63 3.53 31.34
CA ILE A 242 -4.82 2.99 30.00
C ILE A 242 -4.88 4.16 29.00
N ALA A 243 -4.09 4.06 27.93
CA ALA A 243 -3.96 5.09 26.92
C ALA A 243 -5.35 5.43 26.32
N GLY A 244 -5.75 6.70 26.44
CA GLY A 244 -7.07 7.20 26.05
C GLY A 244 -7.84 7.92 27.16
N TRP A 245 -7.55 7.62 28.44
CA TRP A 245 -8.15 8.29 29.60
C TRP A 245 -7.14 9.04 30.48
N ALA A 246 -5.84 8.91 30.22
CA ALA A 246 -4.82 9.62 31.00
C ALA A 246 -5.01 11.15 30.89
N ALA A 247 -5.62 11.75 31.93
CA ALA A 247 -5.62 13.19 32.08
C ALA A 247 -4.16 13.65 32.17
N ALA A 248 -3.79 14.60 31.33
CA ALA A 248 -2.48 15.23 31.34
C ALA A 248 -2.23 15.85 32.72
N GLY A 249 -1.52 15.15 33.60
CA GLY A 249 -1.30 15.59 34.97
C GLY A 249 -0.37 14.67 35.75
N ASP A 250 -0.83 13.49 36.14
CA ASP A 250 -0.12 12.70 37.16
C ASP A 250 0.16 11.28 36.68
N SER A 251 1.22 11.12 35.89
CA SER A 251 1.71 9.83 35.41
C SER A 251 2.59 9.13 36.45
N GLN A 252 2.05 8.91 37.64
CA GLN A 252 2.59 7.93 38.57
C GLN A 252 1.74 6.67 38.46
N THR A 253 1.88 5.96 37.34
CA THR A 253 1.29 4.65 37.10
C THR A 253 1.66 3.72 38.25
N ARG A 254 0.74 3.55 39.20
CA ARG A 254 0.89 2.53 40.25
C ARG A 254 0.88 1.18 39.54
N ARG A 255 1.86 0.33 39.89
CA ARG A 255 2.04 -1.00 39.30
C ARG A 255 0.85 -1.88 39.72
N LEU A 256 -0.23 -1.85 38.94
CA LEU A 256 -1.37 -2.75 39.12
C LEU A 256 -1.00 -4.16 38.66
N LYS A 257 -1.62 -5.17 39.28
CA LYS A 257 -1.45 -6.57 38.87
C LYS A 257 -2.04 -6.78 37.47
N ALA A 258 -1.48 -7.71 36.69
CA ALA A 258 -2.02 -8.00 35.36
C ALA A 258 -3.46 -8.55 35.41
N SER A 259 -3.77 -9.34 36.45
CA SER A 259 -5.11 -9.91 36.66
C SER A 259 -6.18 -8.85 36.93
N THR A 260 -5.85 -7.79 37.67
CA THR A 260 -6.80 -6.71 37.99
C THR A 260 -7.09 -5.88 36.75
N LEU A 261 -6.10 -5.65 35.89
CA LEU A 261 -6.28 -5.00 34.60
C LEU A 261 -7.18 -5.83 33.65
N ASP A 262 -7.00 -7.15 33.62
CA ASP A 262 -7.84 -8.05 32.82
C ASP A 262 -9.30 -8.07 33.31
N GLU A 263 -9.51 -8.05 34.63
CA GLU A 263 -10.84 -7.97 35.25
C GLU A 263 -11.53 -6.63 34.98
N VAL A 264 -10.81 -5.50 35.09
CA VAL A 264 -11.31 -4.16 34.75
C VAL A 264 -11.68 -4.08 33.28
N GLY A 265 -10.79 -4.54 32.40
CA GLY A 265 -11.03 -4.58 30.96
C GLY A 265 -12.24 -5.46 30.63
N ALA A 266 -12.38 -6.61 31.30
CA ALA A 266 -13.50 -7.51 31.08
C ALA A 266 -14.84 -6.93 31.54
N ALA A 267 -14.87 -6.30 32.71
CA ALA A 267 -16.06 -5.67 33.27
C ALA A 267 -16.53 -4.48 32.42
N TYR A 268 -15.58 -3.65 31.95
CA TYR A 268 -15.89 -2.51 31.09
C TYR A 268 -16.37 -2.92 29.69
N LEU A 269 -15.72 -3.89 29.05
CA LEU A 269 -16.20 -4.44 27.78
C LEU A 269 -17.60 -5.06 27.94
N GLY A 270 -17.86 -5.77 29.04
CA GLY A 270 -19.19 -6.27 29.37
C GLY A 270 -20.24 -5.16 29.49
N HIS A 271 -19.88 -4.04 30.12
CA HIS A 271 -20.75 -2.86 30.24
C HIS A 271 -21.06 -2.21 28.89
N LEU A 272 -20.06 -1.98 28.04
CA LEU A 272 -20.26 -1.39 26.71
C LEU A 272 -21.13 -2.28 25.81
N LEU A 273 -20.96 -3.60 25.88
CA LEU A 273 -21.78 -4.54 25.14
C LEU A 273 -23.23 -4.57 25.64
N ALA A 274 -23.44 -4.43 26.95
CA ALA A 274 -24.78 -4.32 27.53
C ALA A 274 -25.49 -3.02 27.09
N GLN A 275 -24.74 -1.95 26.79
CA GLN A 275 -25.26 -0.69 26.24
C GLN A 275 -25.40 -0.69 24.70
N HIS A 276 -25.09 -1.82 24.03
CA HIS A 276 -25.08 -1.95 22.58
C HIS A 276 -24.06 -1.06 21.84
N GLU A 277 -23.02 -0.59 22.51
CA GLU A 277 -21.96 0.23 21.91
C GLU A 277 -20.81 -0.63 21.35
N TYR A 278 -21.12 -1.44 20.33
CA TYR A 278 -20.19 -2.46 19.80
C TYR A 278 -18.91 -1.89 19.17
N GLU A 279 -19.02 -0.77 18.44
CA GLU A 279 -17.89 -0.11 17.78
C GLU A 279 -16.89 0.46 18.80
N ARG A 280 -17.40 1.12 19.85
CA ARG A 280 -16.58 1.65 20.95
C ARG A 280 -15.92 0.51 21.72
N ALA A 281 -16.64 -0.58 21.97
CA ALA A 281 -16.07 -1.78 22.60
C ALA A 281 -14.93 -2.37 21.75
N ALA A 282 -15.13 -2.52 20.44
CA ALA A 282 -14.12 -3.04 19.52
C ALA A 282 -12.86 -2.18 19.45
N ALA A 283 -13.01 -0.85 19.38
CA ALA A 283 -11.88 0.09 19.36
C ALA A 283 -11.04 0.05 20.66
N MET A 284 -11.65 -0.34 21.78
CA MET A 284 -10.98 -0.44 23.08
C MET A 284 -10.32 -1.80 23.32
N CYS A 285 -10.68 -2.84 22.56
CA CYS A 285 -10.09 -4.18 22.68
C CYS A 285 -8.55 -4.19 22.59
N PRO A 286 -7.88 -3.47 21.65
CA PRO A 286 -6.42 -3.40 21.61
C PRO A 286 -5.77 -2.82 22.86
N ALA A 287 -6.40 -1.81 23.48
CA ALA A 287 -5.89 -1.15 24.67
C ALA A 287 -6.10 -1.99 25.96
N LEU A 288 -7.22 -2.71 26.03
CA LEU A 288 -7.65 -3.48 27.20
C LEU A 288 -7.09 -4.90 27.22
N LEU A 289 -7.16 -5.62 26.09
CA LEU A 289 -6.80 -7.04 26.00
C LEU A 289 -5.29 -7.25 25.76
N ARG A 290 -4.61 -6.23 25.23
CA ARG A 290 -3.16 -6.19 25.01
C ARG A 290 -2.65 -7.51 24.39
N GLY A 291 -1.62 -8.10 24.98
CA GLY A 291 -0.97 -9.34 24.54
C GLY A 291 -1.65 -10.65 24.98
N SER A 292 -2.80 -10.61 25.66
CA SER A 292 -3.42 -11.82 26.21
C SER A 292 -4.21 -12.59 25.15
N THR A 293 -3.67 -13.71 24.68
CA THR A 293 -4.33 -14.59 23.68
C THR A 293 -5.68 -15.09 24.16
N GLU A 294 -5.77 -15.58 25.40
CA GLU A 294 -6.99 -16.19 25.95
C GLU A 294 -8.13 -15.17 26.08
N ALA A 295 -7.79 -13.93 26.48
CA ALA A 295 -8.75 -12.86 26.58
C ALA A 295 -9.32 -12.49 25.20
N TRP A 296 -8.45 -12.34 24.19
CA TRP A 296 -8.87 -12.12 22.81
C TRP A 296 -9.77 -13.23 22.28
N GLU A 297 -9.41 -14.51 22.46
CA GLU A 297 -10.21 -15.64 22.02
C GLU A 297 -11.61 -15.61 22.65
N ARG A 298 -11.70 -15.40 23.97
CA ARG A 298 -12.98 -15.28 24.69
C ARG A 298 -13.87 -14.18 24.11
N TRP A 299 -13.29 -13.00 23.85
CA TRP A 299 -14.05 -11.88 23.32
C TRP A 299 -14.44 -12.07 21.86
N VAL A 300 -13.59 -12.67 21.01
CA VAL A 300 -13.97 -13.04 19.64
C VAL A 300 -15.20 -13.94 19.63
N PHE A 301 -15.23 -14.98 20.47
CA PHE A 301 -16.41 -15.83 20.59
C PHE A 301 -17.62 -15.06 21.12
N HIS A 302 -17.44 -14.16 22.10
CA HIS A 302 -18.55 -13.38 22.64
C HIS A 302 -19.16 -12.43 21.60
N PHE A 303 -18.34 -11.71 20.82
CA PHE A 303 -18.79 -10.90 19.68
C PHE A 303 -19.44 -11.74 18.57
N ALA A 304 -18.98 -12.99 18.37
CA ALA A 304 -19.60 -13.93 17.44
C ALA A 304 -21.04 -14.30 17.84
N HIS A 305 -21.29 -14.56 19.13
CA HIS A 305 -22.64 -14.83 19.63
C HIS A 305 -23.59 -13.63 19.44
N LEU A 306 -23.05 -12.41 19.53
CA LEU A 306 -23.80 -11.17 19.32
C LEU A 306 -23.97 -10.79 17.84
N ARG A 307 -23.35 -11.53 16.90
CA ARG A 307 -23.30 -11.23 15.45
C ARG A 307 -22.71 -9.85 15.12
N GLN A 308 -21.82 -9.34 15.96
CA GLN A 308 -21.16 -8.03 15.79
C GLN A 308 -19.66 -8.16 15.48
N LEU A 309 -19.29 -9.21 14.75
CA LEU A 309 -17.92 -9.43 14.28
C LEU A 309 -17.39 -8.38 13.28
N PRO A 310 -18.23 -7.71 12.45
CA PRO A 310 -17.76 -6.62 11.58
C PRO A 310 -17.03 -5.49 12.32
N ALA A 311 -17.55 -5.08 13.48
CA ALA A 311 -16.94 -4.03 14.29
C ALA A 311 -15.57 -4.45 14.86
N LEU A 312 -15.41 -5.73 15.21
CA LEU A 312 -14.19 -6.24 15.84
C LEU A 312 -13.08 -6.52 14.82
N ALA A 313 -13.43 -6.97 13.60
CA ALA A 313 -12.50 -7.52 12.62
C ALA A 313 -11.28 -6.63 12.30
N PRO A 314 -11.40 -5.29 12.13
CA PRO A 314 -10.26 -4.41 11.83
C PRO A 314 -9.23 -4.31 12.97
N HIS A 315 -9.65 -4.60 14.20
CA HIS A 315 -8.83 -4.43 15.41
C HIS A 315 -8.15 -5.73 15.87
N ILE A 316 -8.39 -6.86 15.19
CA ILE A 316 -7.84 -8.16 15.59
C ILE A 316 -6.32 -8.19 15.30
N PRO A 317 -5.48 -8.54 16.28
CA PRO A 317 -4.04 -8.63 16.10
C PRO A 317 -3.66 -9.82 15.21
N THR A 318 -2.68 -9.61 14.32
CA THR A 318 -2.19 -10.65 13.38
C THR A 318 -0.82 -11.23 13.75
N THR A 319 -0.04 -10.55 14.60
CA THR A 319 1.36 -10.91 14.90
C THR A 319 1.66 -11.01 16.40
N ALA A 320 1.22 -10.04 17.21
CA ALA A 320 1.42 -10.06 18.65
C ALA A 320 0.18 -9.50 19.37
N PRO A 321 -0.70 -10.36 19.94
CA PRO A 321 -0.68 -11.82 19.98
C PRO A 321 -1.25 -12.49 18.71
N GLN A 322 -0.71 -13.65 18.31
CA GLN A 322 -1.32 -14.48 17.26
C GLN A 322 -2.37 -15.43 17.89
N LEU A 323 -3.62 -15.29 17.45
CA LEU A 323 -4.72 -16.14 17.90
C LEU A 323 -4.71 -17.52 17.23
N ARG A 324 -5.50 -18.47 17.75
CA ARG A 324 -5.71 -19.76 17.08
C ARG A 324 -6.35 -19.57 15.69
N PRO A 325 -6.02 -20.42 14.69
CA PRO A 325 -6.60 -20.35 13.35
C PRO A 325 -8.13 -20.35 13.34
N THR A 326 -8.75 -21.11 14.24
CA THR A 326 -10.19 -21.18 14.43
C THR A 326 -10.84 -19.82 14.72
N CYS A 327 -10.13 -18.91 15.38
CA CYS A 327 -10.67 -17.59 15.71
C CYS A 327 -10.77 -16.70 14.46
N TYR A 328 -9.75 -16.74 13.59
CA TYR A 328 -9.81 -16.04 12.31
C TYR A 328 -10.88 -16.64 11.40
N GLU A 329 -11.03 -17.96 11.36
CA GLU A 329 -12.08 -18.65 10.60
C GLU A 329 -13.48 -18.28 11.09
N VAL A 330 -13.70 -18.23 12.42
CA VAL A 330 -14.98 -17.80 13.00
C VAL A 330 -15.29 -16.35 12.61
N VAL A 331 -14.30 -15.46 12.60
CA VAL A 331 -14.49 -14.07 12.18
C VAL A 331 -14.86 -14.02 10.70
N LEU A 332 -14.09 -14.65 9.81
CA LEU A 332 -14.36 -14.66 8.37
C LEU A 332 -15.72 -15.29 8.05
N ASN A 333 -16.06 -16.42 8.68
CA ASN A 333 -17.36 -17.08 8.52
C ASN A 333 -18.51 -16.23 9.08
N GLY A 334 -18.28 -15.51 10.17
CA GLY A 334 -19.23 -14.55 10.72
C GLY A 334 -19.48 -13.36 9.81
N LEU A 335 -18.44 -12.84 9.14
CA LEU A 335 -18.56 -11.78 8.13
C LEU A 335 -19.28 -12.27 6.86
N LEU A 336 -19.10 -13.54 6.48
CA LEU A 336 -19.84 -14.17 5.38
C LEU A 336 -21.33 -14.38 5.73
N ALA A 337 -21.62 -14.74 6.98
CA ALA A 337 -22.99 -14.95 7.46
C ALA A 337 -23.77 -13.65 7.68
N ALA A 338 -23.08 -12.51 7.80
CA ALA A 338 -23.72 -11.20 7.94
C ALA A 338 -24.43 -10.76 6.65
N ASP A 339 -25.47 -9.93 6.80
CA ASP A 339 -26.26 -9.44 5.68
C ASP A 339 -25.47 -8.43 4.82
N ALA A 340 -25.64 -8.52 3.50
CA ALA A 340 -24.90 -7.72 2.51
C ALA A 340 -25.06 -6.20 2.67
N GLY A 341 -26.11 -5.73 3.34
CA GLY A 341 -26.42 -4.31 3.50
C GLY A 341 -25.62 -3.53 4.56
N LYS A 342 -24.75 -4.18 5.34
CA LYS A 342 -24.02 -3.55 6.47
C LYS A 342 -22.52 -3.36 6.25
N GLY A 343 -22.03 -3.40 5.01
CA GLY A 343 -20.59 -3.26 4.72
C GLY A 343 -19.73 -4.44 5.20
N ALA A 344 -20.34 -5.51 5.72
CA ALA A 344 -19.61 -6.68 6.22
C ALA A 344 -18.74 -7.34 5.13
N HIS A 345 -19.20 -7.35 3.88
CA HIS A 345 -18.42 -7.87 2.75
C HIS A 345 -17.22 -6.99 2.37
N GLU A 346 -17.27 -5.68 2.65
CA GLU A 346 -16.12 -4.78 2.48
C GLU A 346 -15.09 -5.04 3.58
N THR A 347 -15.54 -5.14 4.84
CA THR A 347 -14.63 -5.50 5.95
C THR A 347 -13.99 -6.88 5.75
N LEU A 348 -14.72 -7.83 5.14
CA LEU A 348 -14.17 -9.13 4.76
C LEU A 348 -13.04 -8.98 3.74
N LEU A 349 -13.24 -8.17 2.70
CA LEU A 349 -12.23 -7.92 1.67
C LEU A 349 -10.96 -7.30 2.26
N GLU A 350 -11.12 -6.33 3.17
CA GLU A 350 -10.00 -5.71 3.89
C GLU A 350 -9.25 -6.74 4.74
N CYS A 351 -9.98 -7.59 5.48
CA CYS A 351 -9.38 -8.64 6.30
C CYS A 351 -8.62 -9.66 5.45
N VAL A 352 -9.19 -10.13 4.33
CA VAL A 352 -8.53 -11.10 3.44
C VAL A 352 -7.24 -10.52 2.83
N ARG A 353 -7.20 -9.21 2.55
CA ARG A 353 -6.00 -8.52 2.04
C ARG A 353 -4.96 -8.25 3.12
N ALA A 354 -5.38 -7.95 4.35
CA ALA A 354 -4.50 -7.59 5.45
C ALA A 354 -3.93 -8.82 6.19
N TRP A 355 -4.69 -9.91 6.29
CA TRP A 355 -4.32 -11.08 7.07
C TRP A 355 -3.45 -12.05 6.27
N PRO A 356 -2.30 -12.49 6.80
CA PRO A 356 -1.49 -13.54 6.18
C PRO A 356 -2.27 -14.84 5.98
N ALA A 357 -2.09 -15.48 4.83
CA ALA A 357 -2.70 -16.76 4.47
C ALA A 357 -2.34 -17.93 5.41
N SER A 358 -1.32 -17.77 6.26
CA SER A 358 -0.95 -18.75 7.28
C SER A 358 -1.85 -18.74 8.52
N LEU A 359 -2.72 -17.73 8.67
CA LEU A 359 -3.56 -17.56 9.86
C LEU A 359 -4.87 -18.35 9.80
N TYR A 360 -5.33 -18.77 8.62
CA TYR A 360 -6.60 -19.46 8.44
C TYR A 360 -6.52 -20.51 7.33
N SER A 361 -7.39 -21.52 7.38
CA SER A 361 -7.51 -22.49 6.30
C SER A 361 -8.26 -21.86 5.11
N ALA A 362 -7.51 -21.43 4.09
CA ALA A 362 -8.06 -20.90 2.86
C ALA A 362 -9.11 -21.80 2.18
N PRO A 363 -8.93 -23.14 2.03
CA PRO A 363 -9.92 -23.99 1.35
C PRO A 363 -11.26 -24.05 2.11
N ASP A 364 -11.24 -24.08 3.44
CA ASP A 364 -12.46 -24.18 4.24
C ASP A 364 -13.26 -22.87 4.15
N VAL A 365 -12.58 -21.73 4.25
CA VAL A 365 -13.21 -20.41 4.05
C VAL A 365 -13.73 -20.24 2.63
N THR A 366 -13.02 -20.74 1.60
CA THR A 366 -13.51 -20.68 0.21
C THR A 366 -14.80 -21.47 0.01
N ALA A 367 -14.91 -22.67 0.61
CA ALA A 367 -16.11 -23.50 0.46
C ALA A 367 -17.34 -22.84 1.11
N VAL A 368 -17.16 -22.23 2.28
CA VAL A 368 -18.23 -21.47 2.96
C VAL A 368 -18.61 -20.23 2.15
N ALA A 369 -17.63 -19.50 1.61
CA ALA A 369 -17.86 -18.32 0.77
C ALA A 369 -18.59 -18.68 -0.53
N GLU A 370 -18.23 -19.79 -1.20
CA GLU A 370 -18.90 -20.32 -2.40
C GLU A 370 -20.37 -20.63 -2.11
N ALA A 371 -20.64 -21.37 -1.02
CA ALA A 371 -22.00 -21.69 -0.63
C ALA A 371 -22.81 -20.41 -0.38
N ARG A 372 -22.24 -19.44 0.35
CA ARG A 372 -22.93 -18.19 0.65
C ARG A 372 -23.19 -17.34 -0.60
N LEU A 373 -22.21 -17.21 -1.49
CA LEU A 373 -22.39 -16.48 -2.75
C LEU A 373 -23.53 -17.10 -3.56
N SER A 374 -23.57 -18.44 -3.67
CA SER A 374 -24.64 -19.12 -4.41
C SER A 374 -26.03 -18.88 -3.81
N THR A 375 -26.14 -18.80 -2.47
CA THR A 375 -27.42 -18.48 -1.80
C THR A 375 -27.85 -17.04 -2.07
N LEU A 376 -26.92 -16.08 -1.97
CA LEU A 376 -27.21 -14.67 -2.20
C LEU A 376 -27.56 -14.40 -3.66
N GLU A 377 -26.89 -15.06 -4.61
CA GLU A 377 -27.23 -14.99 -6.02
C GLU A 377 -28.60 -15.59 -6.35
N ALA A 378 -29.01 -16.66 -5.64
CA ALA A 378 -30.35 -17.22 -5.75
C ALA A 378 -31.41 -16.26 -5.18
N GLU A 379 -31.12 -15.62 -4.05
CA GLU A 379 -31.99 -14.61 -3.42
C GLU A 379 -32.18 -13.38 -4.33
N VAL A 380 -31.11 -12.82 -4.87
CA VAL A 380 -31.16 -11.67 -5.80
C VAL A 380 -31.95 -12.03 -7.08
N ARG A 381 -31.77 -13.24 -7.61
CA ARG A 381 -32.53 -13.72 -8.76
C ARG A 381 -34.02 -13.89 -8.45
N ALA A 382 -34.35 -14.38 -7.25
CA ALA A 382 -35.73 -14.51 -6.79
C ALA A 382 -36.39 -13.14 -6.55
N ALA A 383 -35.61 -12.13 -6.16
CA ALA A 383 -36.06 -10.74 -6.02
C ALA A 383 -36.24 -10.02 -7.36
N GLY A 384 -35.91 -10.66 -8.49
CA GLY A 384 -35.98 -10.05 -9.83
C GLY A 384 -34.83 -9.09 -10.13
N GLY A 385 -33.77 -9.08 -9.31
CA GLY A 385 -32.56 -8.30 -9.52
C GLY A 385 -31.68 -8.90 -10.62
N GLY A 386 -31.19 -8.05 -11.53
CA GLY A 386 -30.20 -8.43 -12.54
C GLY A 386 -28.86 -8.77 -11.90
N ILE A 387 -28.27 -9.89 -12.34
CA ILE A 387 -26.93 -10.35 -11.90
C ILE A 387 -25.83 -9.71 -12.79
N ASP A 388 -26.21 -9.07 -13.90
CA ASP A 388 -25.32 -8.35 -14.80
C ASP A 388 -25.16 -6.88 -14.37
N PHE A 389 -23.90 -6.43 -14.32
CA PHE A 389 -23.48 -5.14 -13.77
C PHE A 389 -23.23 -4.09 -14.86
N THR A 390 -24.12 -4.03 -15.86
CA THR A 390 -23.99 -3.04 -16.94
C THR A 390 -24.54 -1.67 -16.59
N ASP A 391 -25.38 -1.57 -15.55
CA ASP A 391 -25.94 -0.30 -15.10
C ASP A 391 -25.37 0.14 -13.74
N GLY A 392 -25.01 1.43 -13.68
CA GLY A 392 -24.29 2.03 -12.58
C GLY A 392 -24.99 1.93 -11.22
N ALA A 393 -24.15 1.65 -10.21
CA ALA A 393 -24.24 2.08 -8.81
C ALA A 393 -25.46 1.72 -7.93
N ALA A 394 -26.56 1.15 -8.44
CA ALA A 394 -27.78 0.97 -7.62
C ALA A 394 -28.55 -0.35 -7.83
N SER A 395 -27.88 -1.45 -8.20
CA SER A 395 -28.49 -2.79 -8.16
C SER A 395 -28.09 -3.54 -6.87
N GLU A 396 -28.97 -4.41 -6.35
CA GLU A 396 -28.63 -5.31 -5.24
C GLU A 396 -27.42 -6.22 -5.56
N GLY A 397 -27.15 -6.44 -6.86
CA GLY A 397 -25.93 -7.08 -7.33
C GLY A 397 -24.66 -6.30 -6.94
N ALA A 398 -24.68 -4.97 -6.94
CA ALA A 398 -23.55 -4.12 -6.51
C ALA A 398 -23.01 -4.49 -5.12
N ALA A 399 -23.91 -4.87 -4.19
CA ALA A 399 -23.54 -5.28 -2.83
C ALA A 399 -22.77 -6.61 -2.78
N LEU A 400 -22.84 -7.44 -3.82
CA LEU A 400 -22.11 -8.70 -3.95
C LEU A 400 -20.71 -8.52 -4.56
N ARG A 401 -20.40 -7.34 -5.12
CA ARG A 401 -19.08 -7.08 -5.71
C ARG A 401 -17.92 -7.27 -4.71
N PRO A 402 -17.96 -6.69 -3.48
CA PRO A 402 -16.89 -6.88 -2.50
C PRO A 402 -16.70 -8.36 -2.13
N LEU A 403 -17.79 -9.14 -2.07
CA LEU A 403 -17.75 -10.57 -1.81
C LEU A 403 -17.08 -11.34 -2.96
N ARG A 404 -17.38 -11.02 -4.22
CA ARG A 404 -16.72 -11.63 -5.39
C ARG A 404 -15.24 -11.28 -5.47
N GLU A 405 -14.88 -10.04 -5.15
CA GLU A 405 -13.47 -9.64 -5.04
C GLU A 405 -12.75 -10.42 -3.92
N ALA A 406 -13.40 -10.56 -2.75
CA ALA A 406 -12.84 -11.33 -1.63
C ALA A 406 -12.65 -12.81 -2.01
N MET A 407 -13.61 -13.40 -2.73
CA MET A 407 -13.48 -14.76 -3.26
C MET A 407 -12.34 -14.89 -4.26
N ALA A 408 -12.13 -13.89 -5.13
CA ALA A 408 -11.02 -13.92 -6.06
C ALA A 408 -9.66 -13.95 -5.33
N GLU A 409 -9.49 -13.14 -4.28
CA GLU A 409 -8.28 -13.16 -3.44
C GLU A 409 -8.13 -14.50 -2.70
N LEU A 410 -9.22 -15.04 -2.14
CA LEU A 410 -9.20 -16.35 -1.48
C LEU A 410 -8.81 -17.48 -2.45
N TYR A 411 -9.27 -17.46 -3.70
CA TYR A 411 -8.84 -18.44 -4.70
C TYR A 411 -7.37 -18.28 -5.11
N VAL A 412 -6.83 -17.07 -5.11
CA VAL A 412 -5.40 -16.84 -5.33
C VAL A 412 -4.59 -17.49 -4.20
N ILE A 413 -5.04 -17.33 -2.96
CA ILE A 413 -4.40 -17.90 -1.77
C ILE A 413 -4.51 -19.43 -1.76
N ALA A 414 -5.69 -19.98 -2.09
CA ALA A 414 -5.92 -21.42 -2.17
C ALA A 414 -5.19 -22.11 -3.35
N GLY A 415 -4.58 -21.35 -4.26
CA GLY A 415 -3.87 -21.88 -5.43
C GLY A 415 -4.80 -22.31 -6.59
N ALA A 416 -6.10 -22.06 -6.50
CA ALA A 416 -7.09 -22.39 -7.53
C ALA A 416 -7.11 -21.33 -8.65
N HIS A 417 -6.04 -21.25 -9.42
CA HIS A 417 -5.78 -20.15 -10.36
C HIS A 417 -6.84 -19.97 -11.47
N GLU A 418 -7.45 -21.05 -11.97
CA GLU A 418 -8.50 -20.95 -13.01
C GLU A 418 -9.82 -20.39 -12.45
N ARG A 419 -10.16 -20.76 -11.21
CA ARG A 419 -11.35 -20.25 -10.52
C ARG A 419 -11.15 -18.80 -10.09
N ALA A 420 -9.94 -18.45 -9.62
CA ALA A 420 -9.55 -17.08 -9.32
C ALA A 420 -9.76 -16.14 -10.52
N LEU A 421 -9.35 -16.56 -11.73
CA LEU A 421 -9.56 -15.76 -12.94
C LEU A 421 -11.04 -15.53 -13.23
N GLY A 422 -11.89 -16.54 -12.99
CA GLY A 422 -13.35 -16.40 -13.11
C GLY A 422 -13.89 -15.36 -12.15
N ALA A 423 -13.57 -15.52 -10.87
CA ALA A 423 -14.02 -14.60 -9.83
C ALA A 423 -13.58 -13.14 -10.08
N PHE A 424 -12.36 -12.91 -10.59
CA PHE A 424 -11.93 -11.55 -10.98
C PHE A 424 -12.75 -10.97 -12.14
N LEU A 425 -13.14 -11.80 -13.10
CA LEU A 425 -13.98 -11.37 -14.23
C LEU A 425 -15.41 -11.12 -13.78
N ASP A 426 -15.96 -11.98 -12.92
CA ASP A 426 -17.31 -11.87 -12.36
C ASP A 426 -17.44 -10.68 -11.37
N ALA A 427 -16.33 -10.23 -10.80
CA ALA A 427 -16.23 -8.99 -10.01
C ALA A 427 -16.08 -7.71 -10.86
N GLY A 428 -15.82 -7.85 -12.17
CA GLY A 428 -15.62 -6.73 -13.09
C GLY A 428 -14.22 -6.09 -13.06
N ASP A 429 -13.26 -6.67 -12.33
CA ASP A 429 -11.90 -6.14 -12.16
C ASP A 429 -10.96 -6.58 -13.31
N GLY A 430 -11.23 -6.10 -14.52
CA GLY A 430 -10.51 -6.49 -15.73
C GLY A 430 -8.99 -6.24 -15.68
N ALA A 431 -8.53 -5.14 -15.06
CA ALA A 431 -7.10 -4.82 -14.96
C ALA A 431 -6.31 -5.83 -14.11
N ARG A 432 -6.89 -6.27 -12.99
CA ARG A 432 -6.27 -7.28 -12.12
C ARG A 432 -6.32 -8.66 -12.76
N ALA A 433 -7.42 -9.02 -13.43
CA ALA A 433 -7.52 -10.25 -14.21
C ALA A 433 -6.42 -10.34 -15.28
N VAL A 434 -6.23 -9.27 -16.07
CA VAL A 434 -5.18 -9.15 -17.10
C VAL A 434 -3.79 -9.27 -16.50
N GLY A 435 -3.50 -8.56 -15.40
CA GLY A 435 -2.23 -8.67 -14.69
C GLY A 435 -1.98 -10.07 -14.10
N PHE A 436 -3.03 -10.74 -13.63
CA PHE A 436 -2.96 -12.09 -13.07
C PHE A 436 -2.65 -13.14 -14.15
N VAL A 437 -3.32 -13.06 -15.30
CA VAL A 437 -3.02 -13.91 -16.47
C VAL A 437 -1.56 -13.76 -16.89
N ARG A 438 -1.05 -12.52 -16.98
CA ARG A 438 0.36 -12.27 -17.36
C ARG A 438 1.35 -12.87 -16.37
N ARG A 439 1.13 -12.73 -15.06
CA ARG A 439 2.05 -13.22 -14.02
C ARG A 439 2.04 -14.75 -13.91
N ARG A 440 0.88 -15.39 -14.01
CA ARG A 440 0.70 -16.83 -13.78
C ARG A 440 0.64 -17.67 -15.07
N ARG A 441 0.72 -17.05 -16.26
CA ARG A 441 0.70 -17.70 -17.59
C ARG A 441 -0.53 -18.61 -17.80
N LEU A 442 -1.72 -18.09 -17.46
CA LEU A 442 -2.98 -18.85 -17.48
C LEU A 442 -3.69 -18.80 -18.84
N TRP A 443 -3.02 -19.21 -19.91
CA TRP A 443 -3.51 -19.05 -21.29
C TRP A 443 -4.70 -19.95 -21.61
N GLY A 444 -4.72 -21.18 -21.07
CA GLY A 444 -5.86 -22.10 -21.22
C GLY A 444 -7.16 -21.56 -20.59
N ALA A 445 -7.05 -21.03 -19.37
CA ALA A 445 -8.18 -20.39 -18.68
C ALA A 445 -8.58 -19.07 -19.34
N ALA A 446 -7.61 -18.28 -19.85
CA ALA A 446 -7.88 -17.08 -20.63
C ALA A 446 -8.61 -17.40 -21.95
N ARG A 447 -8.28 -18.52 -22.62
CA ARG A 447 -9.01 -19.00 -23.81
C ARG A 447 -10.46 -19.32 -23.49
N ALA A 448 -10.71 -20.05 -22.40
CA ALA A 448 -12.06 -20.44 -21.99
C ALA A 448 -12.94 -19.23 -21.63
N ARG A 449 -12.34 -18.15 -21.11
CA ARG A 449 -13.05 -16.94 -20.66
C ARG A 449 -12.68 -15.67 -21.45
N CYS A 450 -12.24 -15.80 -22.71
CA CYS A 450 -11.72 -14.67 -23.48
C CYS A 450 -12.77 -13.58 -23.75
N ALA A 451 -14.04 -13.94 -23.95
CA ALA A 451 -15.11 -12.95 -24.14
C ALA A 451 -15.31 -12.05 -22.90
N ALA A 452 -15.29 -12.64 -21.69
CA ALA A 452 -15.39 -11.89 -20.44
C ALA A 452 -14.12 -11.06 -20.18
N LEU A 453 -12.94 -11.60 -20.47
CA LEU A 453 -11.67 -10.88 -20.38
C LEU A 453 -11.64 -9.65 -21.28
N LEU A 454 -12.17 -9.76 -22.50
CA LEU A 454 -12.27 -8.64 -23.45
C LEU A 454 -13.32 -7.60 -23.02
N LYS A 455 -14.48 -8.04 -22.51
CA LYS A 455 -15.54 -7.15 -21.98
C LYS A 455 -15.00 -6.24 -20.87
N HIS A 456 -14.30 -6.81 -19.89
CA HIS A 456 -13.84 -6.07 -18.69
C HIS A 456 -12.42 -5.49 -18.81
N GLY A 457 -11.54 -6.14 -19.57
CA GLY A 457 -10.12 -5.77 -19.66
C GLY A 457 -9.77 -4.84 -20.84
N GLY A 458 -10.69 -4.63 -21.78
CA GLY A 458 -10.55 -3.67 -22.87
C GLY A 458 -9.24 -3.82 -23.66
N ALA A 459 -8.52 -2.71 -23.85
CA ALA A 459 -7.30 -2.66 -24.65
C ALA A 459 -6.13 -3.48 -24.05
N ALA A 460 -6.04 -3.58 -22.72
CA ALA A 460 -4.98 -4.34 -22.06
C ALA A 460 -5.18 -5.86 -22.23
N ALA A 461 -6.42 -6.33 -22.16
CA ALA A 461 -6.76 -7.71 -22.50
C ALA A 461 -6.51 -8.01 -23.98
N ALA A 462 -6.90 -7.08 -24.86
CA ALA A 462 -6.64 -7.16 -26.29
C ALA A 462 -5.14 -7.32 -26.60
N ALA A 463 -4.29 -6.49 -26.00
CA ALA A 463 -2.84 -6.57 -26.18
C ALA A 463 -2.25 -7.91 -25.70
N ILE A 464 -2.67 -8.41 -24.52
CA ILE A 464 -2.17 -9.68 -23.98
C ILE A 464 -2.59 -10.87 -24.86
N LEU A 465 -3.83 -10.90 -25.33
CA LEU A 465 -4.29 -11.95 -26.23
C LEU A 465 -3.59 -11.84 -27.59
N ALA A 466 -3.34 -10.61 -28.07
CA ALA A 466 -2.61 -10.38 -29.31
C ALA A 466 -1.13 -10.79 -29.20
N GLU A 467 -0.50 -10.66 -28.02
CA GLU A 467 0.87 -11.11 -27.73
C GLU A 467 1.03 -12.64 -27.84
N HIS A 468 0.00 -13.40 -27.45
CA HIS A 468 0.04 -14.86 -27.31
C HIS A 468 -0.83 -15.60 -28.32
N THR A 469 -0.73 -15.21 -29.59
CA THR A 469 -1.47 -15.80 -30.74
C THR A 469 -1.20 -17.30 -30.94
N SER A 470 -0.05 -17.81 -30.51
CA SER A 470 0.30 -19.24 -30.60
C SER A 470 -0.48 -20.12 -29.62
N GLU A 471 -0.93 -19.57 -28.51
CA GLU A 471 -1.63 -20.30 -27.44
C GLU A 471 -3.14 -20.07 -27.48
N VAL A 472 -3.57 -18.90 -27.97
CA VAL A 472 -4.97 -18.56 -28.21
C VAL A 472 -5.13 -18.22 -29.69
N SER A 473 -5.68 -19.15 -30.47
CA SER A 473 -5.91 -18.91 -31.90
C SER A 473 -6.93 -17.78 -32.10
N THR A 474 -6.70 -16.96 -33.12
CA THR A 474 -7.57 -15.83 -33.49
C THR A 474 -9.01 -16.31 -33.76
N SER A 475 -9.16 -17.46 -34.41
CA SER A 475 -10.44 -18.13 -34.64
C SER A 475 -11.16 -18.53 -33.35
N ALA A 476 -10.45 -18.97 -32.31
CA ALA A 476 -11.05 -19.34 -31.03
C ALA A 476 -11.57 -18.12 -30.26
N VAL A 477 -10.88 -16.98 -30.32
CA VAL A 477 -11.33 -15.72 -29.70
C VAL A 477 -12.62 -15.24 -30.37
N VAL A 478 -12.65 -15.22 -31.71
CA VAL A 478 -13.83 -14.79 -32.47
C VAL A 478 -15.01 -15.73 -32.19
N ALA A 479 -14.82 -17.04 -32.24
CA ALA A 479 -15.87 -18.02 -31.95
C ALA A 479 -16.41 -17.89 -30.51
N ALA A 480 -15.55 -17.59 -29.53
CA ALA A 480 -15.96 -17.41 -28.15
C ALA A 480 -16.74 -16.10 -27.92
N VAL A 481 -16.36 -15.01 -28.60
CA VAL A 481 -17.13 -13.76 -28.60
C VAL A 481 -18.48 -13.96 -29.30
N ASP A 482 -18.52 -14.70 -30.39
CA ASP A 482 -19.77 -15.04 -31.09
C ASP A 482 -20.71 -15.88 -30.23
N ALA A 483 -20.17 -16.88 -29.55
CA ALA A 483 -20.93 -17.66 -28.61
C ALA A 483 -21.46 -16.79 -27.45
N ALA A 484 -20.71 -15.77 -27.02
CA ALA A 484 -21.17 -14.82 -26.01
C ALA A 484 -22.29 -13.91 -26.53
N ILE A 485 -22.17 -13.40 -27.76
CA ILE A 485 -23.22 -12.61 -28.43
C ILE A 485 -24.49 -13.46 -28.63
N ALA A 486 -24.35 -14.72 -29.02
CA ALA A 486 -25.49 -15.63 -29.18
C ALA A 486 -26.20 -15.90 -27.85
N ARG A 487 -25.44 -16.07 -26.75
CA ARG A 487 -26.00 -16.20 -25.40
C ARG A 487 -26.73 -14.92 -24.96
N ALA A 488 -26.14 -13.75 -25.19
CA ALA A 488 -26.77 -12.47 -24.86
C ALA A 488 -28.08 -12.25 -25.65
N ARG A 489 -28.12 -12.64 -26.93
CA ARG A 489 -29.34 -12.56 -27.75
C ARG A 489 -30.43 -13.56 -27.34
N ALA A 490 -30.06 -14.66 -26.69
CA ALA A 490 -31.01 -15.67 -26.22
C ALA A 490 -31.65 -15.32 -24.86
N SER A 491 -31.03 -14.43 -24.08
CA SER A 491 -31.67 -13.82 -22.93
C SER A 491 -32.49 -12.62 -23.39
N ASP A 492 -33.82 -12.74 -23.50
CA ASP A 492 -34.76 -11.70 -23.98
C ASP A 492 -34.86 -10.44 -23.09
N ALA A 493 -33.73 -9.87 -22.63
CA ALA A 493 -33.66 -8.65 -21.84
C ALA A 493 -33.56 -7.41 -22.74
N SER A 494 -34.30 -6.35 -22.42
CA SER A 494 -34.31 -5.07 -23.16
C SER A 494 -33.00 -4.28 -23.11
N SER A 495 -31.96 -4.79 -22.44
CA SER A 495 -30.60 -4.22 -22.34
C SER A 495 -29.54 -4.95 -23.19
N THR A 496 -29.94 -5.97 -23.95
CA THR A 496 -29.02 -6.84 -24.72
C THR A 496 -28.27 -6.13 -25.84
N ASP A 497 -28.87 -5.13 -26.46
CA ASP A 497 -28.25 -4.39 -27.56
C ASP A 497 -26.98 -3.64 -27.11
N GLY A 498 -26.97 -3.11 -25.88
CA GLY A 498 -25.80 -2.44 -25.30
C GLY A 498 -24.64 -3.41 -25.03
N GLU A 499 -24.94 -4.61 -24.53
CA GLU A 499 -23.92 -5.63 -24.26
C GLU A 499 -23.30 -6.19 -25.55
N VAL A 500 -24.13 -6.41 -26.57
CA VAL A 500 -23.68 -6.87 -27.88
C VAL A 500 -22.78 -5.81 -28.53
N ALA A 501 -23.16 -4.53 -28.45
CA ALA A 501 -22.31 -3.43 -28.93
C ALA A 501 -20.97 -3.36 -28.17
N GLN A 502 -20.98 -3.54 -26.85
CA GLN A 502 -19.76 -3.55 -26.04
C GLN A 502 -18.83 -4.71 -26.40
N LEU A 503 -19.36 -5.92 -26.60
CA LEU A 503 -18.60 -7.09 -27.04
C LEU A 503 -18.01 -6.90 -28.44
N ARG A 504 -18.78 -6.33 -29.38
CA ARG A 504 -18.30 -6.00 -30.73
C ARG A 504 -17.20 -4.94 -30.71
N GLY A 505 -17.36 -3.90 -29.89
CA GLY A 505 -16.32 -2.87 -29.68
C GLY A 505 -15.05 -3.43 -29.03
N ALA A 506 -15.18 -4.36 -28.08
CA ALA A 506 -14.04 -5.04 -27.47
C ALA A 506 -13.31 -5.95 -28.48
N LEU A 507 -14.06 -6.65 -29.34
CA LEU A 507 -13.51 -7.44 -30.43
C LEU A 507 -12.74 -6.57 -31.43
N ASN A 508 -13.27 -5.40 -31.79
CA ASN A 508 -12.58 -4.46 -32.67
C ASN A 508 -11.21 -4.06 -32.09
N LYS A 509 -11.15 -3.71 -30.80
CA LYS A 509 -9.89 -3.36 -30.11
C LYS A 509 -8.89 -4.51 -30.11
N TYR A 510 -9.35 -5.75 -29.98
CA TYR A 510 -8.49 -6.94 -30.08
C TYR A 510 -7.91 -7.11 -31.48
N LEU A 511 -8.75 -6.99 -32.51
CA LEU A 511 -8.34 -7.19 -33.89
C LEU A 511 -7.44 -6.04 -34.39
N ASP A 512 -7.66 -4.82 -33.92
CA ASP A 512 -6.77 -3.67 -34.14
C ASP A 512 -5.39 -3.89 -33.50
N ALA A 513 -5.34 -4.32 -32.22
CA ALA A 513 -4.09 -4.66 -31.55
C ALA A 513 -3.35 -5.84 -32.21
N LEU A 514 -4.09 -6.81 -32.76
CA LEU A 514 -3.51 -7.90 -33.54
C LEU A 514 -2.91 -7.39 -34.86
N PHE A 515 -3.63 -6.51 -35.56
CA PHE A 515 -3.22 -5.96 -36.85
C PHE A 515 -1.97 -5.09 -36.76
N GLU A 516 -1.83 -4.29 -35.71
CA GLU A 516 -0.61 -3.50 -35.48
C GLU A 516 0.63 -4.36 -35.27
N ARG A 517 0.46 -5.60 -34.77
CA ARG A 517 1.56 -6.50 -34.45
C ARG A 517 1.90 -7.45 -35.60
N ASP A 518 0.86 -8.04 -36.21
CA ASP A 518 1.00 -8.93 -37.36
C ASP A 518 -0.17 -8.70 -38.35
N PRO A 519 0.10 -8.07 -39.50
CA PRO A 519 -0.90 -7.84 -40.55
C PRO A 519 -1.47 -9.12 -41.18
N THR A 520 -0.87 -10.30 -40.96
CA THR A 520 -1.28 -11.56 -41.58
C THR A 520 -2.00 -12.52 -40.63
N ALA A 521 -1.82 -12.37 -39.31
CA ALA A 521 -2.42 -13.25 -38.30
C ALA A 521 -3.97 -13.26 -38.30
N GLY A 522 -4.58 -12.20 -38.83
CA GLY A 522 -6.03 -12.01 -38.91
C GLY A 522 -6.66 -12.33 -40.26
N ALA A 523 -5.95 -12.96 -41.21
CA ALA A 523 -6.41 -13.09 -42.60
C ALA A 523 -7.84 -13.64 -42.76
N GLU A 524 -8.22 -14.65 -41.97
CA GLU A 524 -9.57 -15.24 -42.00
C GLU A 524 -10.66 -14.32 -41.43
N VAL A 525 -10.28 -13.36 -40.59
CA VAL A 525 -11.19 -12.48 -39.85
C VAL A 525 -11.28 -11.08 -40.49
N HIS A 526 -10.43 -10.78 -41.48
CA HIS A 526 -10.36 -9.45 -42.10
C HIS A 526 -11.67 -8.99 -42.73
N GLY A 527 -12.47 -9.88 -43.34
CA GLY A 527 -13.80 -9.50 -43.85
C GLY A 527 -14.73 -8.98 -42.76
N ARG A 528 -14.74 -9.65 -41.61
CA ARG A 528 -15.53 -9.24 -40.44
C ARG A 528 -14.95 -8.01 -39.74
N GLN A 529 -13.64 -7.84 -39.80
CA GLN A 529 -12.98 -6.66 -39.26
C GLN A 529 -13.36 -5.37 -40.00
N VAL A 530 -13.66 -5.45 -41.31
CA VAL A 530 -14.20 -4.30 -42.07
C VAL A 530 -15.55 -3.83 -41.50
N GLU A 531 -16.45 -4.77 -41.17
CA GLU A 531 -17.73 -4.43 -40.51
C GLU A 531 -17.52 -3.74 -39.16
N LEU A 532 -16.59 -4.24 -38.34
CA LEU A 532 -16.31 -3.70 -37.02
C LEU A 532 -15.60 -2.34 -37.08
N TYR A 533 -14.70 -2.12 -38.03
CA TYR A 533 -14.10 -0.81 -38.26
C TYR A 533 -15.13 0.21 -38.73
N ALA A 534 -16.03 -0.17 -39.65
CA ALA A 534 -17.08 0.72 -40.13
C ALA A 534 -18.03 1.17 -38.99
N GLU A 535 -18.31 0.27 -38.03
CA GLU A 535 -19.19 0.55 -36.89
C GLU A 535 -18.50 1.38 -35.78
N PHE A 536 -17.24 1.08 -35.43
CA PHE A 536 -16.59 1.63 -34.22
C PHE A 536 -15.38 2.54 -34.47
N ALA A 537 -14.73 2.49 -35.63
CA ALA A 537 -13.50 3.23 -35.91
C ALA A 537 -13.29 3.50 -37.42
N PRO A 538 -14.12 4.38 -38.04
CA PRO A 538 -14.09 4.64 -39.47
C PRO A 538 -12.76 5.22 -39.94
N ASP A 539 -12.12 6.09 -39.15
CA ASP A 539 -10.84 6.74 -39.51
C ASP A 539 -9.69 5.75 -39.76
N ARG A 540 -9.76 4.56 -39.14
CA ARG A 540 -8.71 3.53 -39.26
C ARG A 540 -8.96 2.58 -40.42
N LEU A 541 -10.16 2.59 -40.99
CA LEU A 541 -10.54 1.68 -42.06
C LEU A 541 -9.69 1.89 -43.32
N MET A 542 -9.42 3.14 -43.72
CA MET A 542 -8.54 3.42 -44.86
C MET A 542 -7.13 2.84 -44.70
N ARG A 543 -6.57 2.94 -43.49
CA ARG A 543 -5.25 2.37 -43.20
C ARG A 543 -5.28 0.84 -43.32
N PHE A 544 -6.34 0.21 -42.83
CA PHE A 544 -6.54 -1.23 -42.88
C PHE A 544 -6.73 -1.74 -44.33
N LEU A 545 -7.54 -1.05 -45.14
CA LEU A 545 -7.78 -1.42 -46.55
C LEU A 545 -6.53 -1.26 -47.42
N ARG A 546 -5.64 -0.32 -47.10
CA ARG A 546 -4.34 -0.15 -47.79
C ARG A 546 -3.32 -1.23 -47.42
N ALA A 547 -3.30 -1.64 -46.15
CA ALA A 547 -2.28 -2.53 -45.63
C ALA A 547 -2.65 -4.02 -45.73
N SER A 548 -3.94 -4.38 -45.78
CA SER A 548 -4.39 -5.78 -45.87
C SER A 548 -4.84 -6.15 -47.30
N PRO A 549 -4.44 -7.32 -47.82
CA PRO A 549 -4.96 -7.84 -49.09
C PRO A 549 -6.03 -8.94 -48.96
N TYR A 550 -6.34 -9.40 -47.74
CA TYR A 550 -7.11 -10.64 -47.49
C TYR A 550 -8.60 -10.41 -47.15
N TYR A 551 -9.24 -9.38 -47.67
CA TYR A 551 -10.67 -9.13 -47.45
C TYR A 551 -11.51 -9.32 -48.73
N PRO A 552 -12.74 -9.84 -48.64
CA PRO A 552 -13.68 -9.88 -49.76
C PRO A 552 -14.08 -8.45 -50.16
N LEU A 553 -13.76 -8.08 -51.40
CA LEU A 553 -14.00 -6.72 -51.93
C LEU A 553 -15.50 -6.39 -52.02
N GLU A 554 -16.33 -7.36 -52.39
CA GLU A 554 -17.78 -7.19 -52.53
C GLU A 554 -18.47 -6.91 -51.18
N ASP A 555 -18.14 -7.71 -50.16
CA ASP A 555 -18.68 -7.50 -48.81
C ASP A 555 -18.19 -6.17 -48.22
N ALA A 556 -16.92 -5.83 -48.43
CA ALA A 556 -16.36 -4.55 -47.99
C ALA A 556 -17.08 -3.37 -48.64
N LEU A 557 -17.42 -3.46 -49.93
CA LEU A 557 -18.20 -2.44 -50.63
C LEU A 557 -19.62 -2.32 -50.04
N ALA A 558 -20.32 -3.44 -49.83
CA ALA A 558 -21.66 -3.45 -49.25
C ALA A 558 -21.68 -2.82 -47.84
N VAL A 559 -20.66 -3.09 -47.03
CA VAL A 559 -20.48 -2.49 -45.71
C VAL A 559 -20.22 -0.98 -45.82
N CYS A 560 -19.33 -0.54 -46.71
CA CYS A 560 -19.03 0.87 -46.89
C CYS A 560 -20.26 1.65 -47.37
N GLN A 561 -21.07 1.08 -48.28
CA GLN A 561 -22.33 1.68 -48.74
C GLN A 561 -23.36 1.76 -47.61
N ARG A 562 -23.47 0.72 -46.78
CA ARG A 562 -24.40 0.72 -45.65
C ARG A 562 -24.09 1.80 -44.60
N TYR A 563 -22.81 2.09 -44.36
CA TYR A 563 -22.36 3.08 -43.39
C TYR A 563 -22.03 4.46 -43.99
N ASN A 564 -22.31 4.69 -45.28
CA ASN A 564 -22.00 5.92 -46.01
C ASN A 564 -20.50 6.32 -45.91
N LEU A 565 -19.59 5.35 -46.01
CA LEU A 565 -18.14 5.55 -45.99
C LEU A 565 -17.62 5.73 -47.42
N HIS A 566 -17.83 6.93 -47.95
CA HIS A 566 -17.61 7.23 -49.37
C HIS A 566 -16.13 7.17 -49.77
N SER A 567 -15.19 7.65 -48.95
CA SER A 567 -13.74 7.61 -49.25
C SER A 567 -13.20 6.18 -49.38
N GLU A 568 -13.65 5.32 -48.47
CA GLU A 568 -13.29 3.91 -48.38
C GLU A 568 -13.95 3.13 -49.51
N ALA A 569 -15.21 3.43 -49.82
CA ALA A 569 -15.92 2.83 -50.96
C ALA A 569 -15.21 3.11 -52.29
N VAL A 570 -14.76 4.34 -52.52
CA VAL A 570 -14.01 4.73 -53.74
C VAL A 570 -12.70 3.97 -53.85
N TYR A 571 -11.98 3.81 -52.73
CA TYR A 571 -10.77 3.01 -52.70
C TYR A 571 -11.02 1.53 -53.02
N VAL A 572 -12.09 0.93 -52.46
CA VAL A 572 -12.47 -0.46 -52.75
C VAL A 572 -12.88 -0.62 -54.21
N LEU A 573 -13.71 0.29 -54.75
CA LEU A 573 -14.14 0.28 -56.15
C LEU A 573 -12.97 0.42 -57.13
N GLY A 574 -11.98 1.26 -56.80
CA GLY A 574 -10.73 1.36 -57.56
C GLY A 574 -9.97 0.03 -57.61
N ARG A 575 -9.92 -0.71 -56.50
CA ARG A 575 -9.28 -2.04 -56.47
C ARG A 575 -10.11 -3.14 -57.16
N MET A 576 -11.42 -2.98 -57.23
CA MET A 576 -12.31 -3.89 -57.96
C MET A 576 -12.24 -3.68 -59.48
N GLY A 577 -11.68 -2.56 -59.95
CA GLY A 577 -11.67 -2.18 -61.37
C GLY A 577 -12.98 -1.53 -61.83
N SER A 578 -13.93 -1.28 -60.93
CA SER A 578 -15.19 -0.59 -61.22
C SER A 578 -15.02 0.93 -61.13
N ALA A 579 -14.09 1.47 -61.91
CA ALA A 579 -13.67 2.87 -61.82
C ALA A 579 -14.78 3.86 -62.19
N GLU A 580 -15.65 3.53 -63.16
CA GLU A 580 -16.82 4.34 -63.52
C GLU A 580 -17.79 4.56 -62.35
N GLN A 581 -18.09 3.47 -61.61
CA GLN A 581 -18.97 3.53 -60.43
C GLN A 581 -18.30 4.31 -59.28
N ALA A 582 -16.98 4.18 -59.13
CA ALA A 582 -16.22 4.97 -58.16
C ALA A 582 -16.31 6.46 -58.47
N LEU A 583 -16.13 6.83 -59.74
CA LEU A 583 -16.20 8.21 -60.23
C LEU A 583 -17.60 8.80 -60.06
N GLN A 584 -18.63 8.01 -60.33
CA GLN A 584 -20.03 8.39 -60.11
C GLN A 584 -20.31 8.67 -58.62
N LEU A 585 -19.75 7.88 -57.72
CA LEU A 585 -19.91 8.07 -56.28
C LEU A 585 -19.17 9.32 -55.77
N VAL A 586 -17.95 9.59 -56.27
CA VAL A 586 -17.19 10.80 -55.92
C VAL A 586 -17.88 12.07 -56.43
N LEU A 587 -18.28 12.10 -57.70
CA LEU A 587 -18.86 13.30 -58.31
C LEU A 587 -20.31 13.52 -57.89
N GLY A 588 -21.09 12.45 -57.70
CA GLY A 588 -22.49 12.52 -57.34
C GLY A 588 -22.73 12.86 -55.87
N GLU A 589 -22.17 12.08 -54.94
CA GLU A 589 -22.49 12.18 -53.51
C GLU A 589 -21.52 13.09 -52.74
N LEU A 590 -20.22 13.06 -53.08
CA LEU A 590 -19.21 13.86 -52.38
C LEU A 590 -18.99 15.25 -52.98
N ARG A 591 -19.24 15.43 -54.29
CA ARG A 591 -18.88 16.64 -55.07
C ARG A 591 -17.42 17.09 -54.82
N ASP A 592 -16.53 16.16 -54.48
CA ASP A 592 -15.11 16.42 -54.14
C ASP A 592 -14.25 16.21 -55.39
N VAL A 593 -14.07 17.30 -56.15
CA VAL A 593 -13.29 17.30 -57.39
C VAL A 593 -11.80 16.99 -57.19
N PRO A 594 -11.11 17.52 -56.16
CA PRO A 594 -9.71 17.18 -55.87
C PRO A 594 -9.46 15.68 -55.72
N ARG A 595 -10.31 14.97 -54.96
CA ARG A 595 -10.18 13.51 -54.80
C ARG A 595 -10.49 12.75 -56.08
N ALA A 596 -11.42 13.23 -56.89
CA ALA A 596 -11.71 12.64 -58.20
C ALA A 596 -10.49 12.71 -59.13
N VAL A 597 -9.78 13.85 -59.13
CA VAL A 597 -8.54 14.05 -59.89
C VAL A 597 -7.41 13.16 -59.37
N GLU A 598 -7.23 13.03 -58.05
CA GLU A 598 -6.25 12.10 -57.46
C GLU A 598 -6.56 10.63 -57.83
N PHE A 599 -7.84 10.23 -57.79
CA PHE A 599 -8.26 8.88 -58.16
C PHE A 599 -7.98 8.58 -59.64
N CYS A 600 -8.33 9.49 -60.55
CA CYS A 600 -8.04 9.32 -61.98
C CYS A 600 -6.53 9.34 -62.27
N ALA A 601 -5.74 10.10 -61.51
CA ALA A 601 -4.29 10.12 -61.61
C ALA A 601 -3.66 8.79 -61.15
N ASP A 602 -4.18 8.20 -60.08
CA ASP A 602 -3.72 6.91 -59.54
C ASP A 602 -4.06 5.72 -60.46
N GLN A 603 -5.23 5.75 -61.13
CA GLN A 603 -5.66 4.67 -62.04
C GLN A 603 -5.02 4.75 -63.44
N ALA A 604 -4.49 5.92 -63.84
CA ALA A 604 -3.83 6.15 -65.13
C ALA A 604 -4.65 5.72 -66.37
N ASP A 605 -5.97 5.78 -66.29
CA ASP A 605 -6.90 5.42 -67.37
C ASP A 605 -7.42 6.68 -68.09
N ASP A 606 -7.10 6.82 -69.38
CA ASP A 606 -7.50 7.96 -70.22
C ASP A 606 -9.02 8.02 -70.44
N ASP A 607 -9.73 6.88 -70.47
CA ASP A 607 -11.18 6.84 -70.68
C ASP A 607 -11.93 7.33 -69.43
N LEU A 608 -11.38 7.04 -68.24
CA LEU A 608 -11.88 7.53 -66.97
C LEU A 608 -11.73 9.06 -66.83
N TRP A 609 -10.65 9.63 -67.38
CA TRP A 609 -10.47 11.08 -67.44
C TRP A 609 -11.49 11.74 -68.35
N ASP A 610 -11.80 11.11 -69.49
CA ASP A 610 -12.79 11.64 -70.41
C ASP A 610 -14.21 11.55 -69.80
N GLU A 611 -14.53 10.52 -69.00
CA GLU A 611 -15.77 10.44 -68.21
C GLU A 611 -15.81 11.49 -67.08
N LEU A 612 -14.69 11.73 -66.39
CA LEU A 612 -14.58 12.79 -65.36
C LEU A 612 -14.88 14.15 -65.98
N VAL A 613 -14.29 14.43 -67.14
CA VAL A 613 -14.50 15.68 -67.87
C VAL A 613 -15.94 15.77 -68.34
N ALA A 614 -16.49 14.73 -68.96
CA ALA A 614 -17.88 14.72 -69.42
C ALA A 614 -18.86 15.03 -68.29
N ARG A 615 -18.68 14.40 -67.12
CA ARG A 615 -19.56 14.58 -65.97
C ARG A 615 -19.35 15.91 -65.23
N ALA A 616 -18.10 16.36 -65.08
CA ALA A 616 -17.81 17.64 -64.45
C ALA A 616 -18.35 18.82 -65.28
N LEU A 617 -18.53 18.65 -66.59
CA LEU A 617 -19.10 19.66 -67.48
C LEU A 617 -20.63 19.75 -67.45
N GLU A 618 -21.32 18.78 -66.85
CA GLU A 618 -22.78 18.84 -66.62
C GLU A 618 -23.12 19.92 -65.57
N ASP A 619 -22.24 20.14 -64.59
CA ASP A 619 -22.40 21.14 -63.53
C ASP A 619 -21.34 22.27 -63.62
N PRO A 620 -21.74 23.55 -63.78
CA PRO A 620 -20.80 24.67 -63.97
C PRO A 620 -19.93 24.97 -62.74
N GLU A 621 -20.34 24.54 -61.54
CA GLU A 621 -19.55 24.65 -60.31
C GLU A 621 -18.39 23.63 -60.28
N LEU A 622 -18.69 22.36 -60.64
CA LEU A 622 -17.70 21.26 -60.67
C LEU A 622 -16.67 21.48 -61.78
N ALA A 623 -17.11 21.94 -62.97
CA ALA A 623 -16.22 22.34 -64.05
C ALA A 623 -15.21 23.42 -63.61
N GLY A 624 -15.68 24.35 -62.78
CA GLY A 624 -14.88 25.41 -62.21
C GLY A 624 -13.80 24.92 -61.24
N GLU A 625 -14.17 24.02 -60.32
CA GLU A 625 -13.23 23.42 -59.36
C GLU A 625 -12.22 22.46 -60.02
N LEU A 626 -12.64 21.76 -61.08
CA LEU A 626 -11.76 20.90 -61.88
C LEU A 626 -10.63 21.72 -62.51
N LEU A 627 -10.96 22.87 -63.10
CA LEU A 627 -9.98 23.77 -63.71
C LEU A 627 -8.97 24.33 -62.70
N GLU A 628 -9.29 24.37 -61.41
CA GLU A 628 -8.36 24.83 -60.37
C GLU A 628 -7.31 23.76 -60.00
N HIS A 629 -7.66 22.47 -60.05
CA HIS A 629 -6.82 21.35 -59.62
C HIS A 629 -6.15 20.57 -60.78
N VAL A 630 -6.54 20.83 -62.03
CA VAL A 630 -6.02 20.16 -63.24
C VAL A 630 -4.55 20.46 -63.54
N GLY A 631 -4.00 21.58 -63.06
CA GLY A 631 -2.68 22.10 -63.47
C GLY A 631 -1.47 21.19 -63.22
N ALA A 632 -1.59 20.15 -62.39
CA ALA A 632 -0.49 19.25 -62.06
C ALA A 632 -0.44 17.95 -62.88
N HIS A 633 -1.60 17.39 -63.26
CA HIS A 633 -1.68 16.01 -63.77
C HIS A 633 -2.29 15.87 -65.16
N LEU A 634 -3.00 16.89 -65.66
CA LEU A 634 -3.72 16.79 -66.93
C LEU A 634 -3.40 17.96 -67.85
N ASN A 635 -3.36 17.69 -69.16
CA ASN A 635 -3.17 18.72 -70.16
C ASN A 635 -4.41 19.65 -70.17
N PRO A 636 -4.26 20.94 -69.83
CA PRO A 636 -5.40 21.87 -69.76
C PRO A 636 -6.10 22.02 -71.13
N LEU A 637 -5.39 21.71 -72.22
CA LEU A 637 -5.96 21.66 -73.56
C LEU A 637 -7.03 20.59 -73.76
N ARG A 638 -7.02 19.48 -73.02
CA ARG A 638 -8.08 18.46 -73.10
C ARG A 638 -9.39 19.00 -72.51
N VAL A 639 -9.34 19.56 -71.30
CA VAL A 639 -10.53 20.14 -70.64
C VAL A 639 -11.10 21.33 -71.42
N LEU A 640 -10.23 22.19 -71.96
CA LEU A 640 -10.65 23.35 -72.75
C LEU A 640 -11.37 23.00 -74.06
N ARG A 641 -11.08 21.84 -74.65
CA ARG A 641 -11.70 21.40 -75.91
C ARG A 641 -13.10 20.82 -75.74
N HIS A 642 -13.43 20.36 -74.54
CA HIS A 642 -14.73 19.76 -74.24
C HIS A 642 -15.70 20.72 -73.57
N LEU A 643 -15.27 21.96 -73.26
CA LEU A 643 -16.11 22.98 -72.63
C LEU A 643 -17.34 23.32 -73.51
N PRO A 644 -18.59 23.20 -73.01
CA PRO A 644 -19.77 23.55 -73.79
C PRO A 644 -19.83 25.06 -74.05
N GLU A 645 -20.11 25.43 -75.30
CA GLU A 645 -20.23 26.83 -75.71
C GLU A 645 -21.51 27.45 -75.09
N GLY A 646 -21.35 28.51 -74.29
CA GLY A 646 -22.47 29.31 -73.76
C GLY A 646 -22.79 29.12 -72.26
N VAL A 647 -22.06 28.28 -71.53
CA VAL A 647 -22.26 28.09 -70.07
C VAL A 647 -21.44 29.11 -69.27
N PRO A 648 -22.05 29.87 -68.33
CA PRO A 648 -21.32 30.81 -67.47
C PRO A 648 -20.59 30.06 -66.35
N ILE A 649 -19.29 29.80 -66.54
CA ILE A 649 -18.44 29.20 -65.50
C ILE A 649 -17.92 30.31 -64.56
N PRO A 650 -18.16 30.22 -63.23
CA PRO A 650 -17.66 31.19 -62.27
C PRO A 650 -16.12 31.31 -62.30
N HIS A 651 -15.61 32.54 -62.23
CA HIS A 651 -14.17 32.85 -62.11
C HIS A 651 -13.24 32.22 -63.19
N LEU A 652 -13.77 31.87 -64.36
CA LEU A 652 -13.01 31.23 -65.44
C LEU A 652 -11.72 31.99 -65.82
N ARG A 653 -11.80 33.32 -65.94
CA ARG A 653 -10.65 34.17 -66.30
C ARG A 653 -9.50 34.02 -65.30
N ASP A 654 -9.81 34.10 -64.01
CA ASP A 654 -8.81 34.09 -62.96
C ASP A 654 -8.21 32.67 -62.81
N ARG A 655 -9.03 31.63 -63.01
CA ARG A 655 -8.62 30.21 -63.06
C ARG A 655 -7.70 29.90 -64.25
N LEU A 656 -8.03 30.37 -65.44
CA LEU A 656 -7.17 30.22 -66.63
C LEU A 656 -5.84 30.98 -66.48
N ALA A 657 -5.87 32.17 -65.90
CA ALA A 657 -4.65 32.94 -65.63
C ALA A 657 -3.71 32.18 -64.68
N ARG A 658 -4.27 31.52 -63.64
CA ARG A 658 -3.51 30.66 -62.73
C ARG A 658 -2.91 29.46 -63.46
N ILE A 659 -3.68 28.70 -64.24
CA ILE A 659 -3.17 27.55 -65.02
C ILE A 659 -2.01 27.94 -65.94
N VAL A 660 -2.13 29.07 -66.65
CA VAL A 660 -1.08 29.56 -67.56
C VAL A 660 0.17 29.97 -66.77
N SER A 661 0.01 30.59 -65.60
CA SER A 661 1.12 30.92 -64.71
C SER A 661 1.81 29.65 -64.20
N ASP A 662 1.05 28.67 -63.74
CA ASP A 662 1.59 27.41 -63.21
C ASP A 662 2.35 26.64 -64.28
N PHE A 663 1.82 26.54 -65.51
CA PHE A 663 2.51 25.90 -66.62
C PHE A 663 3.81 26.63 -67.03
N ARG A 664 3.82 27.98 -66.96
CA ARG A 664 5.05 28.76 -67.16
C ARG A 664 6.09 28.47 -66.08
N THR A 665 5.68 28.39 -64.82
CA THR A 665 6.61 28.03 -63.72
C THR A 665 7.12 26.60 -63.84
N GLN A 666 6.27 25.62 -64.18
CA GLN A 666 6.68 24.24 -64.43
C GLN A 666 7.67 24.14 -65.60
N SER A 667 7.41 24.86 -66.69
CA SER A 667 8.32 24.89 -67.85
C SER A 667 9.67 25.51 -67.48
N SER A 668 9.67 26.63 -66.77
CA SER A 668 10.90 27.28 -66.27
C SER A 668 11.69 26.42 -65.29
N LEU A 669 11.00 25.71 -64.38
CA LEU A 669 11.62 24.74 -63.46
C LEU A 669 12.24 23.57 -64.22
N ARG A 670 11.53 23.00 -65.20
CA ARG A 670 12.06 21.91 -66.03
C ARG A 670 13.29 22.35 -66.82
N GLU A 671 13.27 23.56 -67.39
CA GLU A 671 14.43 24.15 -68.07
C GLU A 671 15.61 24.35 -67.12
N GLY A 672 15.36 24.90 -65.92
CA GLY A 672 16.37 25.10 -64.88
C GLY A 672 17.00 23.79 -64.38
N CYS A 673 16.18 22.79 -64.04
CA CYS A 673 16.65 21.46 -63.65
C CYS A 673 17.45 20.79 -64.77
N ASN A 674 17.03 20.92 -66.03
CA ASN A 674 17.75 20.38 -67.17
C ASN A 674 19.11 21.08 -67.37
N ALA A 675 19.17 22.40 -67.17
CA ALA A 675 20.43 23.15 -67.21
C ALA A 675 21.40 22.72 -66.10
N ILE A 676 20.91 22.56 -64.86
CA ILE A 676 21.71 22.07 -63.73
C ILE A 676 22.20 20.65 -63.99
N LEU A 677 21.33 19.72 -64.40
CA LEU A 677 21.72 18.34 -64.72
C LEU A 677 22.78 18.29 -65.83
N LYS A 678 22.68 19.13 -66.85
CA LYS A 678 23.71 19.25 -67.90
C LYS A 678 25.04 19.75 -67.32
N ALA A 679 25.02 20.73 -66.44
CA ALA A 679 26.22 21.26 -65.77
C ALA A 679 26.86 20.21 -64.84
N ASP A 680 26.06 19.50 -64.05
CA ASP A 680 26.52 18.43 -63.15
C ASP A 680 27.11 17.26 -63.94
N CYS A 681 26.49 16.87 -65.07
CA CYS A 681 27.05 15.85 -65.95
C CYS A 681 28.42 16.27 -66.50
N ALA A 682 28.58 17.54 -66.89
CA ALA A 682 29.86 18.07 -67.36
C ALA A 682 30.92 18.09 -66.23
N GLN A 683 30.55 18.60 -65.05
CA GLN A 683 31.45 18.64 -63.90
C GLN A 683 31.87 17.24 -63.43
N ALA A 684 30.94 16.29 -63.41
CA ALA A 684 31.23 14.89 -63.08
C ALA A 684 32.15 14.24 -64.13
N ALA A 685 31.97 14.55 -65.42
CA ALA A 685 32.86 14.09 -66.48
C ALA A 685 34.27 14.66 -66.31
N ASP A 686 34.41 15.95 -66.01
CA ASP A 686 35.69 16.62 -65.77
C ASP A 686 36.40 16.09 -64.52
N ALA A 687 35.67 15.90 -63.42
CA ALA A 687 36.20 15.30 -62.20
C ALA A 687 36.69 13.86 -62.45
N ARG A 688 35.96 13.09 -63.27
CA ARG A 688 36.36 11.73 -63.65
C ARG A 688 37.62 11.74 -64.51
N LEU A 689 37.73 12.64 -65.48
CA LEU A 689 38.94 12.86 -66.27
C LEU A 689 40.14 13.26 -65.39
N ALA A 690 39.96 14.18 -64.44
CA ALA A 690 41.00 14.60 -63.51
C ALA A 690 41.45 13.45 -62.58
N SER A 691 40.50 12.63 -62.09
CA SER A 691 40.80 11.46 -61.28
C SER A 691 41.53 10.36 -62.06
N GLY A 692 41.19 10.17 -63.34
CA GLY A 692 41.83 9.19 -64.22
C GLY A 692 43.28 9.57 -64.61
N ARG A 693 43.66 10.85 -64.47
CA ARG A 693 45.04 11.33 -64.66
C ARG A 693 45.96 11.11 -63.45
N ARG A 694 45.42 10.74 -62.27
CA ARG A 694 46.23 10.49 -61.07
C ARG A 694 46.80 9.07 -61.09
N ALA A 695 48.11 8.96 -60.91
CA ALA A 695 48.79 7.68 -60.79
C ALA A 695 48.61 7.08 -59.39
N LEU A 696 48.45 5.75 -59.28
CA LEU A 696 48.34 5.04 -58.01
C LEU A 696 49.68 4.37 -57.66
N ARG A 697 50.32 4.78 -56.57
CA ARG A 697 51.53 4.14 -56.05
C ARG A 697 51.14 2.92 -55.21
N VAL A 698 51.60 1.73 -55.60
CA VAL A 698 51.37 0.47 -54.89
C VAL A 698 52.69 0.01 -54.24
N PRO A 699 52.81 0.06 -52.91
CA PRO A 699 53.96 -0.50 -52.21
C PRO A 699 53.92 -2.03 -52.25
N VAL A 700 55.07 -2.67 -52.50
CA VAL A 700 55.19 -4.13 -52.46
C VAL A 700 55.58 -4.55 -51.04
N VAL A 701 54.66 -5.21 -50.32
CA VAL A 701 54.95 -5.83 -49.02
C VAL A 701 55.40 -7.27 -49.29
N LEU A 702 56.70 -7.54 -49.15
CA LEU A 702 57.23 -8.91 -49.22
C LEU A 702 57.13 -9.54 -47.83
N ASP A 703 56.06 -10.31 -47.59
CA ASP A 703 56.01 -11.18 -46.42
C ASP A 703 57.05 -12.28 -46.55
N SER A 704 57.98 -12.33 -45.60
CA SER A 704 59.19 -13.18 -45.63
C SER A 704 58.90 -14.67 -45.39
N SER A 705 57.63 -15.09 -45.36
CA SER A 705 57.20 -16.45 -45.02
C SER A 705 56.96 -17.37 -46.22
N VAL A 706 57.12 -16.89 -47.46
CA VAL A 706 56.82 -17.68 -48.69
C VAL A 706 58.08 -18.18 -49.42
N LEU A 707 59.30 -17.92 -48.89
CA LEU A 707 60.57 -18.30 -49.56
C LEU A 707 61.11 -19.69 -49.18
N ALA A 708 60.30 -20.58 -48.62
CA ALA A 708 60.73 -21.92 -48.22
C ALA A 708 59.77 -23.04 -48.65
N SER A 709 59.42 -23.11 -49.94
CA SER A 709 58.92 -24.35 -50.53
C SER A 709 59.34 -24.43 -52.01
N ASN A 710 60.37 -25.23 -52.28
CA ASN A 710 60.77 -25.65 -53.63
C ASN A 710 59.81 -26.71 -54.17
N ASP A 711 58.55 -26.34 -54.40
CA ASP A 711 57.59 -27.15 -55.15
C ASP A 711 57.18 -26.42 -56.44
N PRO A 712 57.51 -26.95 -57.64
CA PRO A 712 57.27 -26.27 -58.91
C PRO A 712 55.81 -26.30 -59.39
N MET A 713 54.85 -26.63 -58.52
CA MET A 713 53.44 -26.84 -58.89
C MET A 713 52.42 -26.04 -58.08
N ASN A 714 52.84 -25.13 -57.20
CA ASN A 714 51.91 -24.34 -56.40
C ASN A 714 52.18 -22.84 -56.50
N THR A 715 51.90 -22.26 -57.67
CA THR A 715 51.72 -20.81 -57.79
C THR A 715 50.35 -20.43 -57.23
N PRO A 716 50.24 -19.57 -56.22
CA PRO A 716 48.94 -19.06 -55.79
C PRO A 716 48.36 -18.19 -56.91
N VAL A 717 47.27 -18.65 -57.52
CA VAL A 717 46.46 -17.85 -58.45
C VAL A 717 45.75 -16.77 -57.62
N PRO A 718 45.95 -15.46 -57.87
CA PRO A 718 45.20 -14.43 -57.17
C PRO A 718 43.72 -14.53 -57.59
N ARG A 719 42.84 -14.66 -56.58
CA ARG A 719 41.38 -14.68 -56.75
C ARG A 719 40.94 -13.47 -57.58
N ARG A 720 40.24 -13.77 -58.68
CA ARG A 720 39.72 -12.82 -59.67
C ARG A 720 38.59 -11.97 -59.08
N GLY A 721 38.96 -10.92 -58.36
CA GLY A 721 38.05 -9.82 -58.01
C GLY A 721 37.72 -9.01 -59.27
N LYS A 722 36.44 -8.97 -59.64
CA LYS A 722 35.94 -8.27 -60.83
C LYS A 722 36.18 -6.76 -60.67
N ARG A 723 36.90 -6.17 -61.65
CA ARG A 723 37.36 -4.76 -61.79
C ARG A 723 38.78 -4.44 -61.30
N GLY A 724 39.76 -5.28 -61.66
CA GLY A 724 41.19 -4.96 -61.58
C GLY A 724 41.73 -4.46 -62.94
N ILE A 725 42.51 -3.38 -62.93
CA ILE A 725 43.22 -2.85 -64.11
C ILE A 725 44.18 -3.94 -64.63
N GLN A 726 44.01 -4.42 -65.86
CA GLN A 726 44.99 -5.29 -66.53
C GLN A 726 46.20 -4.44 -66.91
N GLY A 727 47.15 -4.31 -65.99
CA GLY A 727 48.45 -3.71 -66.29
C GLY A 727 49.32 -4.66 -67.13
N SER A 728 50.24 -4.12 -67.93
CA SER A 728 51.09 -4.88 -68.86
C SER A 728 52.02 -5.94 -68.21
N GLY A 729 52.02 -6.04 -66.87
CA GLY A 729 52.88 -6.96 -66.11
C GLY A 729 54.36 -6.59 -66.11
N ARG A 730 54.75 -5.60 -66.93
CA ARG A 730 56.12 -5.11 -67.10
C ARG A 730 56.17 -3.60 -66.85
N CYS A 731 57.34 -3.10 -66.50
CA CYS A 731 57.58 -1.68 -66.43
C CYS A 731 57.71 -1.11 -67.85
N CYS A 732 56.98 -0.03 -68.17
CA CYS A 732 57.04 0.56 -69.51
C CYS A 732 58.34 1.33 -69.81
N LEU A 733 59.22 1.55 -68.82
CA LEU A 733 60.53 2.19 -68.98
C LEU A 733 61.66 1.17 -69.20
N CYS A 734 61.78 0.18 -68.31
CA CYS A 734 62.86 -0.81 -68.37
C CYS A 734 62.43 -2.16 -68.96
N LEU A 735 61.15 -2.36 -69.27
CA LEU A 735 60.56 -3.57 -69.84
C LEU A 735 60.69 -4.85 -68.97
N GLU A 736 61.27 -4.74 -67.78
CA GLU A 736 61.38 -5.82 -66.78
C GLU A 736 60.04 -6.07 -66.06
N PRO A 737 59.80 -7.28 -65.53
CA PRO A 737 58.57 -7.58 -64.78
C PRO A 737 58.45 -6.70 -63.53
N ILE A 738 57.23 -6.24 -63.26
CA ILE A 738 56.93 -5.35 -62.13
C ILE A 738 57.20 -6.04 -60.80
N ILE A 739 56.93 -7.35 -60.73
CA ILE A 739 57.13 -8.20 -59.56
C ILE A 739 58.00 -9.38 -60.01
N GLY A 740 59.28 -9.37 -59.65
CA GLY A 740 60.26 -10.38 -60.06
C GLY A 740 61.46 -10.42 -59.10
N THR A 741 61.94 -11.62 -58.80
CA THR A 741 62.79 -12.01 -57.66
C THR A 741 64.27 -11.58 -57.73
N GLY A 742 64.67 -10.63 -58.58
CA GLY A 742 66.10 -10.38 -58.86
C GLY A 742 66.60 -8.94 -58.89
N GLY A 743 65.76 -7.91 -58.87
CA GLY A 743 66.20 -6.51 -59.03
C GLY A 743 65.84 -5.61 -57.85
N GLU A 744 66.80 -4.83 -57.33
CA GLU A 744 66.58 -3.82 -56.27
C GLU A 744 65.46 -2.81 -56.61
N ALA A 745 65.20 -2.61 -57.90
CA ALA A 745 64.16 -1.72 -58.43
C ALA A 745 62.73 -2.13 -58.01
N GLY A 746 62.45 -3.43 -57.88
CA GLY A 746 61.12 -3.96 -57.56
C GLY A 746 60.72 -3.83 -56.08
N ARG A 747 61.68 -3.60 -55.18
CA ARG A 747 61.43 -3.52 -53.72
C ARG A 747 60.76 -2.22 -53.27
N LYS A 748 60.88 -1.13 -54.03
CA LYS A 748 60.30 0.19 -53.68
C LYS A 748 58.83 0.36 -54.08
N GLY A 749 58.22 -0.67 -54.67
CA GLY A 749 56.87 -0.64 -55.21
C GLY A 749 56.80 -0.20 -56.67
N PHE A 750 55.59 -0.14 -57.22
CA PHE A 750 55.32 0.28 -58.60
C PHE A 750 54.20 1.32 -58.65
N VAL A 751 54.16 2.10 -59.72
CA VAL A 751 53.11 3.09 -59.99
C VAL A 751 52.30 2.60 -61.17
N ALA A 752 50.98 2.55 -61.00
CA ALA A 752 50.04 2.15 -62.04
C ALA A 752 49.10 3.30 -62.38
N PHE A 753 48.83 3.48 -63.68
CA PHE A 753 47.83 4.42 -64.17
C PHE A 753 46.56 3.67 -64.58
N TYR A 754 45.42 4.35 -64.55
CA TYR A 754 44.14 3.78 -65.00
C TYR A 754 44.14 3.39 -66.48
N CYS A 755 45.06 3.92 -67.29
CA CYS A 755 45.26 3.51 -68.68
C CYS A 755 46.00 2.16 -68.85
N GLY A 756 46.39 1.49 -67.76
CA GLY A 756 47.04 0.18 -67.78
C GLY A 756 48.57 0.22 -67.87
N HIS A 757 49.16 1.40 -68.04
CA HIS A 757 50.61 1.57 -67.97
C HIS A 757 51.12 1.48 -66.52
N THR A 758 52.23 0.78 -66.36
CA THR A 758 52.81 0.42 -65.07
C THR A 758 54.31 0.67 -65.08
N TYR A 759 54.84 1.23 -64.01
CA TYR A 759 56.24 1.64 -63.90
C TYR A 759 56.81 1.24 -62.54
N HIS A 760 58.09 0.86 -62.45
CA HIS A 760 58.73 0.78 -61.14
C HIS A 760 58.83 2.19 -60.55
N THR A 761 58.59 2.31 -59.23
CA THR A 761 58.77 3.60 -58.53
C THR A 761 60.18 4.15 -58.72
N SER A 762 61.18 3.28 -58.67
CA SER A 762 62.59 3.62 -58.90
C SER A 762 62.89 4.07 -60.33
N CYS A 763 62.29 3.45 -61.35
CA CYS A 763 62.46 3.88 -62.74
C CYS A 763 61.84 5.25 -63.02
N LEU A 764 60.69 5.55 -62.42
CA LEU A 764 60.08 6.89 -62.48
C LEU A 764 60.93 7.92 -61.72
N GLU A 765 61.38 7.60 -60.50
CA GLU A 765 62.24 8.48 -59.70
C GLU A 765 63.62 8.72 -60.37
N MET A 766 64.14 7.76 -61.14
CA MET A 766 65.37 7.94 -61.92
C MET A 766 65.13 8.76 -63.20
N ALA A 767 64.03 8.54 -63.92
CA ALA A 767 63.68 9.37 -65.08
C ALA A 767 63.48 10.85 -64.69
N GLU A 768 62.83 11.13 -63.56
CA GLU A 768 62.73 12.51 -63.01
C GLU A 768 64.11 13.10 -62.65
N ARG A 769 65.08 12.28 -62.24
CA ARG A 769 66.44 12.74 -61.91
C ARG A 769 67.30 12.96 -63.15
N ASP A 770 67.20 12.10 -64.16
CA ASP A 770 67.96 12.24 -65.42
C ASP A 770 67.46 13.43 -66.25
N GLU A 771 66.16 13.74 -66.24
CA GLU A 771 65.66 14.99 -66.82
C GLU A 771 66.21 16.23 -66.09
N ASN A 772 66.52 16.12 -64.79
CA ASN A 772 67.04 17.22 -63.98
C ASN A 772 68.58 17.36 -64.04
N VAL A 773 69.29 16.31 -64.48
CA VAL A 773 70.76 16.32 -64.70
C VAL A 773 71.11 16.63 -66.17
N GLY A 774 70.22 16.33 -67.13
CA GLY A 774 70.38 16.60 -68.56
C GLY A 774 70.21 18.07 -69.00
N ALA A 775 69.86 18.98 -68.09
CA ALA A 775 69.74 20.41 -68.40
C ALA A 775 71.09 21.16 -68.46
N GLY A 776 72.24 20.47 -68.39
CA GLY A 776 73.55 21.09 -68.25
C GLY A 776 74.72 20.41 -68.98
N ALA A 777 74.60 20.02 -70.26
CA ALA A 777 75.77 19.85 -71.15
C ALA A 777 75.39 19.67 -72.64
N GLY A 778 75.90 20.57 -73.49
CA GLY A 778 76.50 20.25 -74.80
C GLY A 778 75.60 19.85 -75.98
N ALA A 779 75.50 20.77 -76.95
CA ALA A 779 74.98 20.54 -78.30
C ALA A 779 75.81 19.51 -79.10
N GLY A 780 75.13 18.68 -79.92
CA GLY A 780 75.72 17.77 -80.91
C GLY A 780 74.64 16.99 -81.68
N GLU A 781 74.82 16.89 -82.99
CA GLU A 781 73.85 16.54 -84.05
C GLU A 781 73.15 15.16 -84.02
N GLU A 782 71.93 15.17 -84.57
CA GLU A 782 71.18 14.16 -85.34
C GLU A 782 71.08 12.69 -84.91
N GLY A 783 69.83 12.26 -84.62
CA GLY A 783 69.41 10.86 -84.62
C GLY A 783 67.93 10.71 -84.25
N ALA A 784 67.11 10.30 -85.21
CA ALA A 784 65.65 10.19 -85.10
C ALA A 784 65.17 9.26 -83.96
N GLY A 785 64.19 9.70 -83.17
CA GLY A 785 63.51 8.86 -82.18
C GLY A 785 62.47 9.62 -81.37
N ALA A 786 61.21 9.49 -81.78
CA ALA A 786 59.96 9.78 -81.07
C ALA A 786 60.02 10.67 -79.80
N GLN A 787 59.59 11.93 -79.96
CA GLN A 787 59.23 12.83 -78.85
C GLN A 787 58.18 12.17 -77.94
N VAL A 788 58.52 12.04 -76.66
CA VAL A 788 57.59 11.74 -75.58
C VAL A 788 56.96 13.07 -75.12
N PRO A 789 55.64 13.28 -75.19
CA PRO A 789 55.02 14.45 -74.60
C PRO A 789 54.62 14.14 -73.15
N TRP A 790 55.28 14.76 -72.18
CA TRP A 790 54.78 14.85 -70.80
C TRP A 790 54.16 16.23 -70.55
N ARG A 791 52.83 16.26 -70.35
CA ARG A 791 52.08 17.22 -69.53
C ARG A 791 50.80 16.58 -69.01
#